data_AF-A0A2E7CHC3-F1
#
_entry.id   AF-A0A2E7CHC3-F1
#
_cell.length_a   1.000
_cell.length_b   1.000
_cell.length_c   1.000
_cell.angle_alpha   90.00
_cell.angle_beta   90.00
_cell.angle_gamma   90.00
#
_symmetry.space_group_name_H-M   'P 1'
#
loop_
_entity.id
_entity.type
_entity.pdbx_description
1 polymer ?
#
loop_
_entity_poly.entity_id
_entity_poly.type
_entity_poly.pdbx_seq_one_letter_code
_entity_poly.pdbx_strand_id
1 'polypeptide(L)'
;MQQGEELNLKLHSILKDRFGFDGFRGSQLDVVRHVSSGLDALVVMPTGAGKSLCYQLPALAREGLTLVVSPLLALMKDQVDALQSKGIRATTINSTISSSQRRERMRGLLQGEYELLYVSPERFTPHFVELIQKMDIRLFAIDEAHCISQWGHDFRPDYLRLGKVREALSSVPTIALTATATPDVQKDILKTLGIPQTHRFITGFDRDNLVLDVISTQKNVDKISALVSVLNPSPGTSLVYCATRKSVEEVTVLLRSNGVPAAMYHAGLSIEDRVSVQEGFMEGHYPIVVATNAFGMGVDKDDVRCIVHWEFPGTVEAYYQEIGRAGRDGKSSRVVLLYRDVDRKTQEFFINSSYPSKESVELVWEDLNCRLMSNYGTDQHARNSINRDSTSQDRTLYVRLEELAKSLNGNGNERTAGSCLYVLQRAGYIRRIPAADRQGRIVLLQKTKTVIQHQKMARAAIRDQDDFDEREEYQGFSSSVDATGASFLRSEQLPRGIRGDLFRLIVDAAQQIDSSELFVKMSILTDQLSISREQLVASLRGLEDRGFVQWFPPERVGGVELLRPFEPLGIDEKELQRRREHELKKVSLMQAFARASCRRRFLIEYFGQNPEWERCGTCDRCRQVSSSCRSLTPAEEEIVRKLLACMARMKRAFGPTLIAKVARGSKESRVRRFGFDHLSTHGILKEYTEESIITLLKELHHAGAVEETFVTRVIEGREITYPEYRISSLGWDVMKQRTDQFQMHMPDLKMTHAARRKKRKEKGKNKSKSGHFGDQHAREKTLMKVKTKGGISTGKVKSSREKIVSKGAKKQGQPAFLDRQEQKTADLLLRLKTLRRNLSSKYDVPEYVVAPNRTLEAMAEHQPKTREQFLSLHGMGPQRFKMYGHPFMELLEAWRNR
;
A
#
# COMPACT_ATOMS: atom_id res chain seq x y z
N MET A 1 -15.98 -39.68 -14.12
CA MET A 1 -14.56 -39.77 -13.71
C MET A 1 -13.62 -39.42 -14.86
N GLN A 2 -13.78 -40.01 -16.05
CA GLN A 2 -12.90 -39.78 -17.21
C GLN A 2 -12.70 -38.29 -17.63
N GLN A 3 -13.77 -37.48 -17.70
CA GLN A 3 -13.65 -36.04 -18.04
C GLN A 3 -12.83 -35.21 -17.02
N GLY A 4 -12.82 -35.61 -15.74
CA GLY A 4 -12.06 -34.91 -14.71
C GLY A 4 -10.56 -35.20 -14.76
N GLU A 5 -10.19 -36.43 -15.16
CA GLU A 5 -8.80 -36.83 -15.38
C GLU A 5 -8.21 -36.19 -16.63
N GLU A 6 -8.98 -36.13 -17.72
CA GLU A 6 -8.58 -35.46 -18.95
C GLU A 6 -8.34 -33.96 -18.74
N LEU A 7 -9.25 -33.28 -18.02
CA LEU A 7 -9.05 -31.89 -17.66
C LEU A 7 -7.79 -31.71 -16.80
N ASN A 8 -7.59 -32.56 -15.78
CA ASN A 8 -6.40 -32.49 -14.95
C ASN A 8 -5.10 -32.64 -15.77
N LEU A 9 -5.04 -33.57 -16.71
CA LEU A 9 -3.89 -33.75 -17.61
C LEU A 9 -3.66 -32.51 -18.48
N LYS A 10 -4.73 -31.94 -19.07
CA LYS A 10 -4.67 -30.69 -19.83
C LYS A 10 -4.10 -29.54 -18.99
N LEU A 11 -4.57 -29.39 -17.74
CA LEU A 11 -4.11 -28.32 -16.85
C LEU A 11 -2.63 -28.46 -16.48
N HIS A 12 -2.14 -29.69 -16.24
CA HIS A 12 -0.73 -29.94 -15.95
C HIS A 12 0.16 -29.71 -17.18
N SER A 13 -0.30 -30.09 -18.39
CA SER A 13 0.42 -29.77 -19.63
C SER A 13 0.53 -28.25 -19.83
N ILE A 14 -0.58 -27.50 -19.72
CA ILE A 14 -0.54 -26.03 -19.85
C ILE A 14 0.42 -25.41 -18.80
N LEU A 15 0.36 -25.90 -17.55
CA LEU A 15 1.23 -25.43 -16.48
C LEU A 15 2.71 -25.58 -16.83
N LYS A 16 3.09 -26.76 -17.35
CA LYS A 16 4.47 -27.08 -17.71
C LYS A 16 4.91 -26.35 -18.98
N ASP A 17 4.11 -26.44 -20.03
CA ASP A 17 4.48 -25.99 -21.38
C ASP A 17 4.43 -24.47 -21.54
N ARG A 18 3.43 -23.80 -20.93
CA ARG A 18 3.24 -22.35 -21.06
C ARG A 18 3.82 -21.56 -19.90
N PHE A 19 3.75 -22.10 -18.67
CA PHE A 19 4.22 -21.38 -17.48
C PHE A 19 5.57 -21.86 -16.94
N GLY A 20 6.05 -23.04 -17.35
CA GLY A 20 7.34 -23.60 -16.94
C GLY A 20 7.37 -24.10 -15.50
N PHE A 21 6.21 -24.47 -14.93
CA PHE A 21 6.13 -25.01 -13.57
C PHE A 21 5.85 -26.51 -13.58
N ASP A 22 6.53 -27.25 -12.72
CA ASP A 22 6.40 -28.72 -12.61
C ASP A 22 5.17 -29.17 -11.80
N GLY A 23 4.56 -28.26 -11.03
CA GLY A 23 3.41 -28.59 -10.19
C GLY A 23 2.72 -27.37 -9.56
N PHE A 24 1.48 -27.59 -9.13
CA PHE A 24 0.65 -26.59 -8.45
C PHE A 24 1.05 -26.44 -6.99
N ARG A 25 0.84 -25.23 -6.43
CA ARG A 25 1.06 -24.95 -5.00
C ARG A 25 -0.26 -24.97 -4.25
N GLY A 26 -0.30 -25.61 -3.08
CA GLY A 26 -1.47 -25.60 -2.19
C GLY A 26 -2.77 -25.94 -2.94
N SER A 27 -3.80 -25.10 -2.78
CA SER A 27 -5.11 -25.28 -3.42
C SER A 27 -5.23 -24.70 -4.84
N GLN A 28 -4.11 -24.32 -5.49
CA GLN A 28 -4.16 -23.77 -6.84
C GLN A 28 -4.84 -24.73 -7.84
N LEU A 29 -4.53 -26.03 -7.78
CA LEU A 29 -5.14 -27.02 -8.67
C LEU A 29 -6.66 -27.06 -8.50
N ASP A 30 -7.15 -27.04 -7.25
CA ASP A 30 -8.58 -27.07 -6.97
C ASP A 30 -9.30 -25.86 -7.55
N VAL A 31 -8.73 -24.66 -7.38
CA VAL A 31 -9.25 -23.42 -7.96
C VAL A 31 -9.24 -23.48 -9.48
N VAL A 32 -8.10 -23.83 -10.06
CA VAL A 32 -7.90 -23.84 -11.51
C VAL A 32 -8.82 -24.87 -12.16
N ARG A 33 -8.98 -26.07 -11.57
CA ARG A 33 -9.90 -27.10 -12.06
C ARG A 33 -11.36 -26.63 -11.99
N HIS A 34 -11.75 -26.03 -10.86
CA HIS A 34 -13.10 -25.52 -10.65
C HIS A 34 -13.47 -24.44 -11.67
N VAL A 35 -12.62 -23.44 -11.86
CA VAL A 35 -12.86 -22.34 -12.80
C VAL A 35 -12.78 -22.82 -14.26
N SER A 36 -11.84 -23.71 -14.58
CA SER A 36 -11.76 -24.30 -15.93
C SER A 36 -13.02 -25.07 -16.30
N SER A 37 -13.69 -25.68 -15.32
CA SER A 37 -14.98 -26.37 -15.48
C SER A 37 -16.16 -25.42 -15.73
N GLY A 38 -15.95 -24.11 -15.71
CA GLY A 38 -16.98 -23.11 -16.00
C GLY A 38 -17.79 -22.68 -14.78
N LEU A 39 -17.26 -22.87 -13.57
CA LEU A 39 -17.91 -22.48 -12.34
C LEU A 39 -17.34 -21.16 -11.81
N ASP A 40 -18.20 -20.35 -11.20
CA ASP A 40 -17.81 -19.14 -10.49
C ASP A 40 -16.94 -19.49 -9.26
N ALA A 41 -16.07 -18.58 -8.84
CA ALA A 41 -15.27 -18.75 -7.62
C ALA A 41 -14.93 -17.42 -6.94
N LEU A 42 -14.88 -17.45 -5.60
CA LEU A 42 -14.18 -16.45 -4.80
C LEU A 42 -12.89 -17.06 -4.23
N VAL A 43 -11.76 -16.41 -4.51
CA VAL A 43 -10.44 -16.87 -4.13
C VAL A 43 -9.81 -15.85 -3.18
N VAL A 44 -9.65 -16.25 -1.92
CA VAL A 44 -8.97 -15.46 -0.89
C VAL A 44 -7.67 -16.17 -0.54
N MET A 45 -6.57 -15.63 -1.06
CA MET A 45 -5.23 -16.23 -0.92
C MET A 45 -4.20 -15.16 -0.61
N PRO A 46 -3.24 -15.40 0.31
CA PRO A 46 -2.23 -14.41 0.67
C PRO A 46 -1.39 -13.98 -0.54
N THR A 47 -0.69 -12.85 -0.41
CA THR A 47 0.29 -12.41 -1.41
C THR A 47 1.38 -13.47 -1.55
N GLY A 48 1.86 -13.71 -2.79
CA GLY A 48 2.84 -14.76 -3.09
C GLY A 48 2.28 -16.18 -3.30
N ALA A 49 1.01 -16.45 -2.93
CA ALA A 49 0.38 -17.76 -3.15
C ALA A 49 0.09 -18.09 -4.63
N GLY A 50 0.41 -17.19 -5.56
CA GLY A 50 0.22 -17.39 -7.01
C GLY A 50 -1.23 -17.20 -7.48
N LYS A 51 -1.94 -16.19 -6.95
CA LYS A 51 -3.30 -15.81 -7.38
C LYS A 51 -3.42 -15.63 -8.89
N SER A 52 -2.44 -15.02 -9.55
CA SER A 52 -2.49 -14.79 -11.00
C SER A 52 -2.68 -16.08 -11.81
N LEU A 53 -2.03 -17.17 -11.38
CA LEU A 53 -2.15 -18.47 -12.05
C LEU A 53 -3.59 -19.02 -11.99
N CYS A 54 -4.35 -18.67 -10.94
CA CYS A 54 -5.72 -19.14 -10.72
C CYS A 54 -6.72 -18.62 -11.76
N TYR A 55 -6.39 -17.56 -12.51
CA TYR A 55 -7.19 -17.11 -13.65
C TYR A 55 -6.44 -17.19 -14.99
N GLN A 56 -5.10 -17.06 -14.99
CA GLN A 56 -4.30 -17.17 -16.21
C GLN A 56 -4.28 -18.58 -16.80
N LEU A 57 -4.23 -19.62 -15.96
CA LEU A 57 -4.26 -20.99 -16.48
C LEU A 57 -5.66 -21.37 -17.00
N PRO A 58 -6.77 -21.10 -16.28
CA PRO A 58 -8.10 -21.30 -16.82
C PRO A 58 -8.39 -20.49 -18.09
N ALA A 59 -7.80 -19.30 -18.23
CA ALA A 59 -7.91 -18.51 -19.46
C ALA A 59 -7.45 -19.30 -20.70
N LEU A 60 -6.31 -20.00 -20.59
CA LEU A 60 -5.77 -20.83 -21.66
C LEU A 60 -6.56 -22.14 -21.83
N ALA A 61 -7.00 -22.74 -20.72
CA ALA A 61 -7.68 -24.03 -20.74
C ALA A 61 -9.09 -23.97 -21.38
N ARG A 62 -9.77 -22.82 -21.23
CA ARG A 62 -11.14 -22.59 -21.72
C ARG A 62 -11.21 -22.12 -23.17
N GLU A 63 -10.08 -21.69 -23.73
CA GLU A 63 -9.90 -21.24 -25.13
C GLU A 63 -10.84 -20.08 -25.50
N GLY A 64 -10.32 -18.88 -25.78
CA GLY A 64 -11.12 -17.68 -26.03
C GLY A 64 -10.61 -16.51 -25.20
N LEU A 65 -11.36 -15.41 -25.18
CA LEU A 65 -10.92 -14.19 -24.50
C LEU A 65 -11.23 -14.26 -22.99
N THR A 66 -10.22 -14.00 -22.17
CA THR A 66 -10.40 -13.75 -20.74
C THR A 66 -10.29 -12.26 -20.46
N LEU A 67 -11.30 -11.72 -19.80
CA LEU A 67 -11.33 -10.32 -19.38
C LEU A 67 -10.88 -10.22 -17.92
N VAL A 68 -9.79 -9.49 -17.66
CA VAL A 68 -9.20 -9.30 -16.33
C VAL A 68 -9.36 -7.85 -15.88
N VAL A 69 -10.13 -7.62 -14.82
CA VAL A 69 -10.27 -6.30 -14.20
C VAL A 69 -9.19 -6.13 -13.13
N SER A 70 -8.43 -5.04 -13.20
CA SER A 70 -7.39 -4.73 -12.21
C SER A 70 -7.36 -3.22 -11.91
N PRO A 71 -7.11 -2.79 -10.65
CA PRO A 71 -7.20 -1.38 -10.28
C PRO A 71 -5.92 -0.59 -10.58
N LEU A 72 -4.79 -1.26 -10.84
CA LEU A 72 -3.47 -0.64 -10.88
C LEU A 72 -2.82 -0.79 -12.25
N LEU A 73 -2.61 0.35 -12.92
CA LEU A 73 -2.02 0.41 -14.26
C LEU A 73 -0.62 -0.21 -14.34
N ALA A 74 0.21 0.01 -13.30
CA ALA A 74 1.55 -0.58 -13.22
C ALA A 74 1.48 -2.11 -13.16
N LEU A 75 0.61 -2.66 -12.31
CA LEU A 75 0.42 -4.09 -12.18
C LEU A 75 -0.11 -4.72 -13.48
N MET A 76 -1.03 -4.05 -14.16
CA MET A 76 -1.53 -4.50 -15.46
C MET A 76 -0.40 -4.62 -16.49
N LYS A 77 0.50 -3.64 -16.53
CA LYS A 77 1.67 -3.66 -17.44
C LYS A 77 2.59 -4.83 -17.10
N ASP A 78 2.98 -4.96 -15.83
CA ASP A 78 3.88 -6.04 -15.37
C ASP A 78 3.31 -7.42 -15.68
N GLN A 79 1.99 -7.63 -15.49
CA GLN A 79 1.33 -8.89 -15.82
C GLN A 79 1.31 -9.17 -17.33
N VAL A 80 1.02 -8.16 -18.16
CA VAL A 80 1.00 -8.33 -19.62
C VAL A 80 2.39 -8.59 -20.17
N ASP A 81 3.40 -7.84 -19.73
CA ASP A 81 4.78 -8.04 -20.16
C ASP A 81 5.27 -9.45 -19.77
N ALA A 82 4.92 -9.92 -18.56
CA ALA A 82 5.23 -11.28 -18.11
C ALA A 82 4.53 -12.37 -18.95
N LEU A 83 3.28 -12.17 -19.34
CA LEU A 83 2.54 -13.10 -20.20
C LEU A 83 3.10 -13.13 -21.63
N GLN A 84 3.38 -11.96 -22.21
CA GLN A 84 3.96 -11.85 -23.54
C GLN A 84 5.35 -12.50 -23.62
N SER A 85 6.18 -12.35 -22.57
CA SER A 85 7.48 -13.02 -22.48
C SER A 85 7.41 -14.56 -22.49
N LYS A 86 6.23 -15.12 -22.19
CA LYS A 86 5.91 -16.56 -22.23
C LYS A 86 5.17 -16.98 -23.51
N GLY A 87 5.05 -16.08 -24.48
CA GLY A 87 4.29 -16.33 -25.71
C GLY A 87 2.78 -16.45 -25.49
N ILE A 88 2.24 -15.83 -24.43
CA ILE A 88 0.79 -15.73 -24.20
C ILE A 88 0.31 -14.38 -24.74
N ARG A 89 -0.72 -14.40 -25.58
CA ARG A 89 -1.20 -13.21 -26.29
C ARG A 89 -2.07 -12.37 -25.36
N ALA A 90 -1.44 -11.48 -24.59
CA ALA A 90 -2.12 -10.59 -23.64
C ALA A 90 -1.99 -9.11 -24.04
N THR A 91 -3.00 -8.30 -23.69
CA THR A 91 -2.99 -6.85 -23.92
C THR A 91 -3.70 -6.09 -22.80
N THR A 92 -3.55 -4.75 -22.80
CA THR A 92 -4.20 -3.84 -21.83
C THR A 92 -5.06 -2.79 -22.53
N ILE A 93 -6.17 -2.39 -21.91
CA ILE A 93 -6.89 -1.16 -22.26
C ILE A 93 -7.04 -0.30 -20.99
N ASN A 94 -6.44 0.88 -21.02
CA ASN A 94 -6.49 1.84 -19.93
C ASN A 94 -6.41 3.30 -20.45
N SER A 95 -6.28 4.26 -19.53
CA SER A 95 -6.20 5.69 -19.82
C SER A 95 -4.83 6.16 -20.31
N THR A 96 -3.76 5.38 -20.15
CA THR A 96 -2.39 5.79 -20.49
C THR A 96 -1.99 5.44 -21.93
N ILE A 97 -2.74 4.57 -22.61
CA ILE A 97 -2.50 4.23 -24.03
C ILE A 97 -3.08 5.29 -24.99
N SER A 98 -2.39 5.53 -26.10
CA SER A 98 -2.81 6.49 -27.12
C SER A 98 -4.08 6.03 -27.85
N SER A 99 -4.78 6.96 -28.51
CA SER A 99 -5.96 6.62 -29.32
C SER A 99 -5.64 5.68 -30.48
N SER A 100 -4.43 5.75 -31.07
CA SER A 100 -4.01 4.83 -32.12
C SER A 100 -3.79 3.41 -31.57
N GLN A 101 -3.02 3.27 -30.49
CA GLN A 101 -2.78 1.99 -29.82
C GLN A 101 -4.09 1.36 -29.34
N ARG A 102 -5.02 2.17 -28.83
CA ARG A 102 -6.34 1.68 -28.42
C ARG A 102 -7.14 1.12 -29.60
N ARG A 103 -7.16 1.81 -30.74
CA ARG A 103 -7.85 1.35 -31.96
C ARG A 103 -7.23 0.05 -32.49
N GLU A 104 -5.91 -0.03 -32.52
CA GLU A 104 -5.16 -1.22 -32.92
C GLU A 104 -5.48 -2.42 -32.02
N ARG A 105 -5.36 -2.26 -30.69
CA ARG A 105 -5.68 -3.32 -29.74
C ARG A 105 -7.14 -3.75 -29.80
N MET A 106 -8.06 -2.79 -29.99
CA MET A 106 -9.49 -3.08 -30.16
C MET A 106 -9.75 -3.89 -31.44
N ARG A 107 -9.07 -3.58 -32.54
CA ARG A 107 -9.16 -4.36 -33.78
C ARG A 107 -8.66 -5.79 -33.56
N GLY A 108 -7.49 -5.97 -32.93
CA GLY A 108 -6.96 -7.29 -32.65
C GLY A 108 -7.84 -8.11 -31.70
N LEU A 109 -8.52 -7.46 -30.73
CA LEU A 109 -9.51 -8.13 -29.86
C LEU A 109 -10.71 -8.66 -30.66
N LEU A 110 -11.26 -7.87 -31.57
CA LEU A 110 -12.36 -8.30 -32.45
C LEU A 110 -11.93 -9.41 -33.42
N GLN A 111 -10.65 -9.46 -33.78
CA GLN A 111 -10.07 -10.48 -34.65
C GLN A 111 -9.62 -11.75 -33.90
N GLY A 112 -9.76 -11.81 -32.56
CA GLY A 112 -9.35 -12.97 -31.77
C GLY A 112 -7.83 -13.14 -31.63
N GLU A 113 -7.06 -12.05 -31.78
CA GLU A 113 -5.60 -12.06 -31.67
C GLU A 113 -5.10 -12.22 -30.23
N TYR A 114 -5.96 -11.98 -29.24
CA TYR A 114 -5.60 -12.00 -27.81
C TYR A 114 -6.37 -13.07 -27.03
N GLU A 115 -5.66 -13.69 -26.09
CA GLU A 115 -6.20 -14.64 -25.10
C GLU A 115 -6.60 -13.93 -23.80
N LEU A 116 -5.89 -12.84 -23.42
CA LEU A 116 -6.18 -12.07 -22.20
C LEU A 116 -6.25 -10.56 -22.46
N LEU A 117 -7.29 -9.92 -21.94
CA LEU A 117 -7.46 -8.47 -21.90
C LEU A 117 -7.49 -7.98 -20.46
N TYR A 118 -6.47 -7.21 -20.07
CA TYR A 118 -6.48 -6.46 -18.82
C TYR A 118 -7.16 -5.10 -19.01
N VAL A 119 -8.14 -4.77 -18.19
CA VAL A 119 -8.90 -3.52 -18.25
C VAL A 119 -9.04 -2.87 -16.89
N SER A 120 -8.94 -1.54 -16.86
CA SER A 120 -9.22 -0.77 -15.65
C SER A 120 -10.73 -0.52 -15.50
N PRO A 121 -11.27 -0.53 -14.27
CA PRO A 121 -12.72 -0.54 -14.03
C PRO A 121 -13.42 0.70 -14.62
N GLU A 122 -12.77 1.87 -14.66
CA GLU A 122 -13.29 3.12 -15.24
C GLU A 122 -13.69 3.00 -16.71
N ARG A 123 -13.15 2.01 -17.43
CA ARG A 123 -13.33 1.80 -18.88
C ARG A 123 -14.64 1.14 -19.28
N PHE A 124 -15.39 0.57 -18.34
CA PHE A 124 -16.69 -0.07 -18.61
C PHE A 124 -17.80 0.95 -18.87
N THR A 125 -17.61 1.82 -19.87
CA THR A 125 -18.64 2.70 -20.41
C THR A 125 -19.67 1.88 -21.19
N PRO A 126 -20.91 2.37 -21.36
CA PRO A 126 -21.94 1.66 -22.14
C PRO A 126 -21.43 1.22 -23.53
N HIS A 127 -20.75 2.11 -24.25
CA HIS A 127 -20.16 1.80 -25.54
C HIS A 127 -19.09 0.70 -25.48
N PHE A 128 -18.24 0.69 -24.45
CA PHE A 128 -17.25 -0.38 -24.29
C PHE A 128 -17.92 -1.72 -23.99
N VAL A 129 -18.97 -1.72 -23.17
CA VAL A 129 -19.77 -2.93 -22.87
C VAL A 129 -20.40 -3.50 -24.14
N GLU A 130 -20.99 -2.66 -24.99
CA GLU A 130 -21.54 -3.07 -26.30
C GLU A 130 -20.49 -3.70 -27.24
N LEU A 131 -19.24 -3.23 -27.18
CA LEU A 131 -18.15 -3.80 -27.98
C LEU A 131 -17.71 -5.17 -27.47
N ILE A 132 -17.50 -5.30 -26.15
CA ILE A 132 -17.04 -6.58 -25.58
C ILE A 132 -18.11 -7.66 -25.62
N GLN A 133 -19.40 -7.30 -25.68
CA GLN A 133 -20.50 -8.24 -25.92
C GLN A 133 -20.40 -8.96 -27.27
N LYS A 134 -19.68 -8.39 -28.24
CA LYS A 134 -19.45 -9.01 -29.56
C LYS A 134 -18.25 -9.96 -29.57
N MET A 135 -17.51 -10.06 -28.46
CA MET A 135 -16.31 -10.87 -28.34
C MET A 135 -16.64 -12.21 -27.67
N ASP A 136 -15.90 -13.28 -28.01
CA ASP A 136 -16.02 -14.59 -27.36
C ASP A 136 -15.31 -14.60 -25.99
N ILE A 137 -15.94 -13.97 -25.00
CA ILE A 137 -15.45 -13.91 -23.62
C ILE A 137 -15.86 -15.19 -22.89
N ARG A 138 -14.87 -15.96 -22.42
CA ARG A 138 -15.12 -17.25 -21.75
C ARG A 138 -14.81 -17.27 -20.25
N LEU A 139 -14.21 -16.21 -19.74
CA LEU A 139 -13.87 -16.04 -18.33
C LEU A 139 -13.80 -14.56 -17.98
N PHE A 140 -14.41 -14.19 -16.84
CA PHE A 140 -14.32 -12.86 -16.26
C PHE A 140 -13.56 -12.92 -14.94
N ALA A 141 -12.34 -12.39 -14.92
CA ALA A 141 -11.49 -12.36 -13.73
C ALA A 141 -11.48 -10.97 -13.12
N ILE A 142 -11.67 -10.89 -11.81
CA ILE A 142 -11.61 -9.64 -11.06
C ILE A 142 -10.48 -9.77 -10.05
N ASP A 143 -9.37 -9.10 -10.35
CA ASP A 143 -8.23 -9.00 -9.45
C ASP A 143 -8.46 -7.86 -8.44
N GLU A 144 -7.91 -8.04 -7.24
CA GLU A 144 -8.16 -7.19 -6.08
C GLU A 144 -9.66 -6.91 -5.83
N ALA A 145 -10.46 -7.98 -5.86
CA ALA A 145 -11.92 -7.94 -5.71
C ALA A 145 -12.41 -7.25 -4.42
N HIS A 146 -11.55 -7.08 -3.42
CA HIS A 146 -11.87 -6.29 -2.22
C HIS A 146 -12.26 -4.83 -2.55
N CYS A 147 -11.85 -4.29 -3.71
CA CYS A 147 -12.24 -2.96 -4.18
C CYS A 147 -13.75 -2.82 -4.47
N ILE A 148 -14.46 -3.93 -4.68
CA ILE A 148 -15.92 -3.94 -4.89
C ILE A 148 -16.65 -3.51 -3.61
N SER A 149 -16.18 -3.97 -2.46
CA SER A 149 -16.89 -3.82 -1.20
C SER A 149 -16.66 -2.45 -0.60
N GLN A 150 -17.74 -1.79 -0.18
CA GLN A 150 -17.66 -0.55 0.61
C GLN A 150 -17.05 -0.79 1.99
N TRP A 151 -17.08 -2.04 2.46
CA TRP A 151 -16.47 -2.48 3.70
C TRP A 151 -14.99 -2.84 3.52
N GLY A 152 -14.51 -2.90 2.27
CA GLY A 152 -13.11 -3.10 1.94
C GLY A 152 -12.22 -1.92 2.37
N HIS A 153 -10.90 -2.12 2.31
CA HIS A 153 -9.91 -1.11 2.69
C HIS A 153 -9.49 -0.19 1.52
N ASP A 154 -9.79 -0.57 0.27
CA ASP A 154 -9.54 0.24 -0.95
C ASP A 154 -10.79 0.25 -1.87
N PHE A 155 -11.93 0.71 -1.33
CA PHE A 155 -13.19 0.76 -2.09
C PHE A 155 -13.11 1.68 -3.32
N ARG A 156 -13.56 1.18 -4.47
CA ARG A 156 -13.60 1.93 -5.74
C ARG A 156 -15.01 1.91 -6.33
N PRO A 157 -15.68 3.07 -6.49
CA PRO A 157 -17.05 3.13 -7.01
C PRO A 157 -17.24 2.46 -8.38
N ASP A 158 -16.24 2.57 -9.27
CA ASP A 158 -16.27 1.97 -10.61
C ASP A 158 -16.36 0.43 -10.59
N TYR A 159 -16.09 -0.23 -9.46
CA TYR A 159 -16.26 -1.67 -9.31
C TYR A 159 -17.72 -2.08 -9.07
N LEU A 160 -18.60 -1.18 -8.59
CA LEU A 160 -20.00 -1.52 -8.31
C LEU A 160 -20.79 -1.89 -9.58
N ARG A 161 -20.36 -1.43 -10.76
CA ARG A 161 -20.99 -1.78 -12.03
C ARG A 161 -20.59 -3.16 -12.57
N LEU A 162 -19.58 -3.83 -12.00
CA LEU A 162 -19.08 -5.08 -12.54
C LEU A 162 -20.13 -6.20 -12.51
N GLY A 163 -21.11 -6.15 -11.59
CA GLY A 163 -22.28 -7.02 -11.60
C GLY A 163 -23.11 -6.88 -12.89
N LYS A 164 -23.42 -5.64 -13.28
CA LYS A 164 -24.13 -5.35 -14.54
C LYS A 164 -23.32 -5.73 -15.79
N VAL A 165 -22.00 -5.55 -15.74
CA VAL A 165 -21.11 -5.98 -16.82
C VAL A 165 -21.17 -7.50 -16.98
N ARG A 166 -21.10 -8.25 -15.88
CA ARG A 166 -21.24 -9.72 -15.90
C ARG A 166 -22.59 -10.15 -16.48
N GLU A 167 -23.69 -9.50 -16.07
CA GLU A 167 -25.02 -9.76 -16.63
C GLU A 167 -25.06 -9.50 -18.15
N ALA A 168 -24.47 -8.39 -18.60
CA ALA A 168 -24.36 -8.04 -20.02
C ALA A 168 -23.52 -9.04 -20.82
N LEU A 169 -22.56 -9.71 -20.18
CA LEU A 169 -21.75 -10.79 -20.75
C LEU A 169 -22.40 -12.18 -20.53
N SER A 170 -23.73 -12.26 -20.48
CA SER A 170 -24.46 -13.53 -20.32
C SER A 170 -24.03 -14.36 -19.10
N SER A 171 -23.62 -13.70 -18.02
CA SER A 171 -23.16 -14.34 -16.78
C SER A 171 -22.02 -15.34 -16.99
N VAL A 172 -21.04 -14.98 -17.84
CA VAL A 172 -19.79 -15.73 -18.01
C VAL A 172 -19.19 -16.18 -16.67
N PRO A 173 -18.55 -17.35 -16.62
CA PRO A 173 -17.86 -17.82 -15.42
C PRO A 173 -16.92 -16.75 -14.88
N THR A 174 -17.06 -16.47 -13.59
CA THR A 174 -16.44 -15.33 -12.92
C THR A 174 -15.59 -15.78 -11.75
N ILE A 175 -14.33 -15.36 -11.75
CA ILE A 175 -13.40 -15.55 -10.62
C ILE A 175 -13.08 -14.19 -9.98
N ALA A 176 -13.37 -14.06 -8.69
CA ALA A 176 -13.00 -12.90 -7.90
C ALA A 176 -11.81 -13.25 -6.99
N LEU A 177 -10.70 -12.52 -7.08
CA LEU A 177 -9.48 -12.80 -6.33
C LEU A 177 -9.10 -11.64 -5.43
N THR A 178 -8.67 -11.93 -4.21
CA THR A 178 -8.14 -10.91 -3.29
C THR A 178 -7.16 -11.51 -2.29
N ALA A 179 -6.19 -10.70 -1.84
CA ALA A 179 -5.29 -11.09 -0.76
C ALA A 179 -5.91 -11.00 0.63
N THR A 180 -6.84 -10.06 0.79
CA THR A 180 -7.37 -9.66 2.09
C THR A 180 -8.86 -9.41 1.94
N ALA A 181 -9.68 -10.28 2.53
CA ALA A 181 -11.12 -10.08 2.62
C ALA A 181 -11.65 -10.73 3.90
N THR A 182 -12.20 -9.91 4.79
CA THR A 182 -12.96 -10.36 5.96
C THR A 182 -14.26 -11.05 5.52
N PRO A 183 -14.90 -11.86 6.38
CA PRO A 183 -16.14 -12.56 6.03
C PRO A 183 -17.26 -11.64 5.51
N ASP A 184 -17.35 -10.40 6.01
CA ASP A 184 -18.33 -9.42 5.55
C ASP A 184 -17.99 -8.86 4.17
N VAL A 185 -16.71 -8.56 3.92
CA VAL A 185 -16.22 -8.14 2.59
C VAL A 185 -16.46 -9.26 1.57
N GLN A 186 -16.21 -10.52 1.93
CA GLN A 186 -16.49 -11.67 1.06
C GLN A 186 -17.97 -11.72 0.66
N LYS A 187 -18.89 -11.61 1.62
CA LYS A 187 -20.35 -11.60 1.34
C LYS A 187 -20.74 -10.45 0.41
N ASP A 188 -20.18 -9.26 0.63
CA ASP A 188 -20.48 -8.07 -0.16
C ASP A 188 -19.99 -8.21 -1.61
N ILE A 189 -18.75 -8.69 -1.82
CA ILE A 189 -18.21 -9.01 -3.17
C ILE A 189 -19.17 -9.94 -3.92
N LEU A 190 -19.55 -11.05 -3.29
CA LEU A 190 -20.40 -12.06 -3.91
C LEU A 190 -21.80 -11.53 -4.24
N LYS A 191 -22.35 -10.70 -3.35
CA LYS A 191 -23.65 -10.05 -3.56
C LYS A 191 -23.60 -9.09 -4.75
N THR A 192 -22.59 -8.22 -4.82
CA THR A 192 -22.47 -7.23 -5.90
C THR A 192 -22.21 -7.87 -7.26
N LEU A 193 -21.50 -9.00 -7.30
CA LEU A 193 -21.26 -9.75 -8.54
C LEU A 193 -22.42 -10.67 -8.95
N GLY A 194 -23.44 -10.84 -8.10
CA GLY A 194 -24.56 -11.74 -8.37
C GLY A 194 -24.19 -13.23 -8.31
N ILE A 195 -23.28 -13.62 -7.41
CA ILE A 195 -22.80 -15.00 -7.20
C ILE A 195 -22.77 -15.41 -5.71
N PRO A 196 -23.86 -15.22 -4.94
CA PRO A 196 -23.86 -15.40 -3.47
C PRO A 196 -23.52 -16.82 -2.99
N GLN A 197 -23.84 -17.84 -3.79
CA GLN A 197 -23.68 -19.26 -3.48
C GLN A 197 -22.41 -19.89 -4.09
N THR A 198 -21.52 -19.08 -4.66
CA THR A 198 -20.30 -19.60 -5.28
C THR A 198 -19.37 -20.28 -4.28
N HIS A 199 -18.54 -21.21 -4.78
CA HIS A 199 -17.52 -21.87 -3.97
C HIS A 199 -16.44 -20.87 -3.54
N ARG A 200 -16.06 -20.94 -2.27
CA ARG A 200 -15.07 -20.03 -1.66
C ARG A 200 -13.79 -20.80 -1.37
N PHE A 201 -12.72 -20.44 -2.07
CA PHE A 201 -11.39 -20.96 -1.81
C PHE A 201 -10.66 -19.99 -0.89
N ILE A 202 -10.72 -20.27 0.42
CA ILE A 202 -10.03 -19.49 1.43
C ILE A 202 -8.83 -20.30 1.90
N THR A 203 -7.63 -19.81 1.63
CA THR A 203 -6.39 -20.44 2.11
C THR A 203 -5.87 -19.72 3.35
N GLY A 204 -5.04 -20.41 4.13
CA GLY A 204 -4.53 -19.92 5.41
C GLY A 204 -3.94 -18.50 5.31
N PHE A 205 -4.35 -17.62 6.23
CA PHE A 205 -3.68 -16.33 6.45
C PHE A 205 -2.43 -16.47 7.33
N ASP A 206 -2.04 -17.71 7.67
CA ASP A 206 -0.84 -17.95 8.44
C ASP A 206 0.41 -17.84 7.56
N ARG A 207 1.37 -17.07 8.05
CA ARG A 207 2.72 -16.94 7.51
C ARG A 207 3.67 -17.32 8.62
N ASP A 208 3.92 -18.62 8.72
CA ASP A 208 4.72 -19.22 9.77
C ASP A 208 6.15 -18.67 9.80
N ASN A 209 6.67 -18.33 8.63
CA ASN A 209 7.97 -17.72 8.41
C ASN A 209 8.10 -16.26 8.89
N LEU A 210 6.99 -15.60 9.26
CA LEU A 210 7.01 -14.21 9.75
C LEU A 210 7.06 -14.14 11.29
N VAL A 211 8.08 -13.46 11.79
CA VAL A 211 8.28 -13.14 13.20
C VAL A 211 7.69 -11.77 13.49
N LEU A 212 6.55 -11.71 14.19
CA LEU A 212 5.80 -10.47 14.44
C LEU A 212 6.18 -9.84 15.78
N ASP A 213 6.69 -8.61 15.75
CA ASP A 213 7.11 -7.84 16.93
C ASP A 213 6.38 -6.50 17.04
N VAL A 214 6.01 -6.10 18.26
CA VAL A 214 5.53 -4.75 18.56
C VAL A 214 6.42 -4.13 19.64
N ILE A 215 7.08 -3.02 19.30
CA ILE A 215 7.92 -2.27 20.24
C ILE A 215 7.18 -0.99 20.63
N SER A 216 6.58 -1.00 21.80
CA SER A 216 5.90 0.18 22.35
C SER A 216 6.89 1.22 22.85
N THR A 217 6.72 2.47 22.42
CA THR A 217 7.59 3.60 22.77
C THR A 217 6.77 4.76 23.32
N GLN A 218 7.40 5.67 24.07
CA GLN A 218 6.73 6.86 24.60
C GLN A 218 7.10 8.10 23.78
N LYS A 219 8.38 8.24 23.42
CA LYS A 219 8.92 9.37 22.65
C LYS A 219 9.42 8.92 21.28
N ASN A 220 9.48 9.85 20.32
CA ASN A 220 10.06 9.58 19.01
C ASN A 220 11.56 9.23 19.08
N VAL A 221 12.28 9.78 20.06
CA VAL A 221 13.70 9.43 20.27
C VAL A 221 13.86 7.93 20.56
N ASP A 222 12.94 7.36 21.34
CA ASP A 222 12.93 5.92 21.65
C ASP A 222 12.66 5.09 20.38
N LYS A 223 11.77 5.58 19.50
CA LYS A 223 11.52 4.92 18.20
C LYS A 223 12.76 4.90 17.31
N ILE A 224 13.51 6.00 17.23
CA ILE A 224 14.75 6.03 16.43
C ILE A 224 15.77 5.03 16.98
N SER A 225 15.96 5.01 18.31
CA SER A 225 16.88 4.04 18.92
C SER A 225 16.46 2.59 18.66
N ALA A 226 15.16 2.30 18.69
CA ALA A 226 14.62 0.98 18.36
C ALA A 226 14.76 0.65 16.87
N LEU A 227 14.51 1.61 15.98
CA LEU A 227 14.66 1.44 14.55
C LEU A 227 16.12 1.12 14.17
N VAL A 228 17.06 1.87 14.72
CA VAL A 228 18.50 1.65 14.50
C VAL A 228 18.92 0.29 15.05
N SER A 229 18.44 -0.13 16.23
CA SER A 229 18.79 -1.46 16.77
C SER A 229 18.21 -2.63 15.98
N VAL A 230 17.09 -2.43 15.31
CA VAL A 230 16.47 -3.43 14.43
C VAL A 230 17.21 -3.53 13.09
N LEU A 231 17.70 -2.41 12.56
CA LEU A 231 18.33 -2.33 11.25
C LEU A 231 19.86 -2.38 11.26
N ASN A 232 20.50 -2.36 12.44
CA ASN A 232 21.95 -2.37 12.58
C ASN A 232 22.42 -3.42 13.62
N PRO A 233 23.24 -4.42 13.23
CA PRO A 233 23.70 -4.71 11.87
C PRO A 233 22.54 -5.06 10.93
N SER A 234 22.72 -4.79 9.62
CA SER A 234 21.64 -4.97 8.63
C SER A 234 21.11 -6.41 8.64
N PRO A 235 19.78 -6.61 8.78
CA PRO A 235 19.18 -7.94 8.69
C PRO A 235 19.07 -8.43 7.23
N GLY A 236 19.66 -7.71 6.27
CA GLY A 236 19.48 -7.90 4.83
C GLY A 236 18.51 -6.87 4.24
N THR A 237 17.89 -7.22 3.11
CA THR A 237 16.91 -6.37 2.42
C THR A 237 15.76 -6.00 3.36
N SER A 238 15.55 -4.70 3.57
CA SER A 238 14.64 -4.16 4.59
C SER A 238 13.77 -3.02 4.05
N LEU A 239 12.52 -2.96 4.50
CA LEU A 239 11.59 -1.89 4.19
C LEU A 239 11.10 -1.20 5.46
N VAL A 240 11.10 0.13 5.45
CA VAL A 240 10.57 0.95 6.54
C VAL A 240 9.35 1.72 6.04
N TYR A 241 8.16 1.39 6.53
CA TYR A 241 6.92 2.07 6.18
C TYR A 241 6.68 3.27 7.08
N CYS A 242 6.41 4.42 6.45
CA CYS A 242 6.02 5.66 7.10
C CYS A 242 4.67 6.15 6.55
N ALA A 243 3.87 6.83 7.39
CA ALA A 243 2.53 7.25 6.99
C ALA A 243 2.54 8.50 6.09
N THR A 244 3.56 9.36 6.21
CA THR A 244 3.66 10.64 5.46
C THR A 244 4.97 10.77 4.69
N ARG A 245 5.00 11.61 3.65
CA ARG A 245 6.23 11.95 2.89
C ARG A 245 7.28 12.59 3.80
N LYS A 246 6.82 13.52 4.65
CA LYS A 246 7.66 14.17 5.66
C LYS A 246 8.31 13.15 6.61
N SER A 247 7.55 12.17 7.09
CA SER A 247 8.09 11.09 7.93
C SER A 247 9.16 10.28 7.19
N VAL A 248 8.98 9.99 5.89
CA VAL A 248 9.98 9.28 5.08
C VAL A 248 11.29 10.06 5.02
N GLU A 249 11.23 11.36 4.72
CA GLU A 249 12.40 12.23 4.64
C GLU A 249 13.11 12.32 6.01
N GLU A 250 12.37 12.59 7.08
CA GLU A 250 12.89 12.71 8.45
C GLU A 250 13.57 11.41 8.92
N VAL A 251 12.89 10.26 8.76
CA VAL A 251 13.42 8.96 9.18
C VAL A 251 14.65 8.59 8.37
N THR A 252 14.68 8.90 7.07
CA THR A 252 15.85 8.63 6.23
C THR A 252 17.08 9.43 6.68
N VAL A 253 16.90 10.72 6.99
CA VAL A 253 17.98 11.57 7.52
C VAL A 253 18.48 11.04 8.85
N LEU A 254 17.57 10.64 9.75
CA LEU A 254 17.92 10.10 11.07
C LEU A 254 18.64 8.75 11.00
N LEU A 255 18.27 7.87 10.07
CA LEU A 255 18.99 6.61 9.85
C LEU A 255 20.41 6.86 9.36
N ARG A 256 20.57 7.73 8.36
CA ARG A 256 21.89 8.07 7.79
C ARG A 256 22.82 8.70 8.81
N SER A 257 22.30 9.60 9.65
CA SER A 257 23.11 10.23 10.72
C SER A 257 23.53 9.25 11.82
N ASN A 258 22.83 8.13 11.98
CA ASN A 258 23.20 7.04 12.88
C ASN A 258 24.00 5.91 12.18
N GLY A 259 24.54 6.18 10.98
CA GLY A 259 25.41 5.25 10.26
C GLY A 259 24.69 4.11 9.53
N VAL A 260 23.36 4.21 9.34
CA VAL A 260 22.56 3.22 8.61
C VAL A 260 22.26 3.76 7.21
N PRO A 261 22.85 3.18 6.14
CA PRO A 261 22.58 3.63 4.78
C PRO A 261 21.16 3.25 4.37
N ALA A 262 20.34 4.25 4.05
CA ALA A 262 18.95 4.06 3.62
C ALA A 262 18.61 4.97 2.43
N ALA A 263 17.85 4.45 1.47
CA ALA A 263 17.23 5.23 0.41
C ALA A 263 15.78 5.60 0.79
N MET A 264 15.21 6.62 0.14
CA MET A 264 13.84 7.07 0.38
C MET A 264 12.98 6.88 -0.85
N TYR A 265 11.69 6.57 -0.67
CA TYR A 265 10.72 6.46 -1.75
C TYR A 265 9.35 7.02 -1.36
N HIS A 266 8.86 7.99 -2.13
CA HIS A 266 7.49 8.47 -2.02
C HIS A 266 7.02 9.14 -3.31
N ALA A 267 5.71 9.33 -3.46
CA ALA A 267 5.11 9.93 -4.65
C ALA A 267 5.52 11.38 -4.96
N GLY A 268 6.19 12.08 -4.03
CA GLY A 268 6.78 13.41 -4.28
C GLY A 268 8.14 13.40 -4.98
N LEU A 269 8.77 12.24 -5.17
CA LEU A 269 10.03 12.14 -5.92
C LEU A 269 9.78 12.25 -7.43
N SER A 270 10.81 12.64 -8.17
CA SER A 270 10.79 12.60 -9.64
C SER A 270 10.56 11.17 -10.14
N ILE A 271 10.11 11.02 -11.38
CA ILE A 271 9.87 9.68 -11.95
C ILE A 271 11.20 8.94 -12.06
N GLU A 272 12.26 9.64 -12.45
CA GLU A 272 13.62 9.14 -12.58
C GLU A 272 14.16 8.60 -11.25
N ASP A 273 14.02 9.37 -10.16
CA ASP A 273 14.46 8.93 -8.83
C ASP A 273 13.68 7.71 -8.33
N ARG A 274 12.36 7.66 -8.58
CA ARG A 274 11.53 6.51 -8.20
C ARG A 274 11.98 5.24 -8.90
N VAL A 275 12.26 5.32 -10.20
CA VAL A 275 12.77 4.19 -10.97
C VAL A 275 14.13 3.74 -10.43
N SER A 276 15.06 4.69 -10.24
CA SER A 276 16.41 4.39 -9.73
C SER A 276 16.41 3.72 -8.35
N VAL A 277 15.60 4.22 -7.40
CA VAL A 277 15.49 3.64 -6.06
C VAL A 277 14.85 2.25 -6.11
N GLN A 278 13.82 2.08 -6.94
CA GLN A 278 13.13 0.80 -7.08
C GLN A 278 14.06 -0.27 -7.68
N GLU A 279 14.74 0.03 -8.78
CA GLU A 279 15.71 -0.87 -9.41
C GLU A 279 16.86 -1.20 -8.44
N GLY A 280 17.44 -0.18 -7.80
CA GLY A 280 18.50 -0.36 -6.83
C GLY A 280 18.08 -1.21 -5.63
N PHE A 281 16.81 -1.14 -5.18
CA PHE A 281 16.27 -2.02 -4.15
C PHE A 281 16.10 -3.47 -4.65
N MET A 282 15.59 -3.65 -5.87
CA MET A 282 15.40 -4.96 -6.48
C MET A 282 16.73 -5.71 -6.65
N GLU A 283 17.76 -5.00 -7.10
CA GLU A 283 19.11 -5.51 -7.33
C GLU A 283 19.94 -5.65 -6.04
N GLY A 284 19.51 -5.04 -4.94
CA GLY A 284 20.20 -5.09 -3.64
C GLY A 284 21.27 -4.01 -3.42
N HIS A 285 21.36 -3.01 -4.29
CA HIS A 285 22.20 -1.82 -4.11
C HIS A 285 21.73 -0.95 -2.94
N TYR A 286 20.42 -0.90 -2.72
CA TYR A 286 19.80 -0.25 -1.56
C TYR A 286 19.21 -1.31 -0.63
N PRO A 287 19.97 -1.78 0.39
CA PRO A 287 19.49 -2.82 1.29
C PRO A 287 18.36 -2.32 2.20
N ILE A 288 18.23 -1.01 2.41
CA ILE A 288 17.20 -0.41 3.25
C ILE A 288 16.51 0.71 2.46
N VAL A 289 15.19 0.61 2.31
CA VAL A 289 14.35 1.66 1.73
C VAL A 289 13.30 2.11 2.74
N VAL A 290 13.25 3.42 2.98
CA VAL A 290 12.19 4.08 3.75
C VAL A 290 11.14 4.59 2.77
N ALA A 291 9.88 4.19 2.95
CA ALA A 291 8.86 4.48 1.97
C ALA A 291 7.47 4.71 2.57
N THR A 292 6.62 5.40 1.82
CA THR A 292 5.17 5.31 2.03
C THR A 292 4.63 4.03 1.37
N ASN A 293 3.34 3.73 1.61
CA ASN A 293 2.62 2.63 0.96
C ASN A 293 2.73 2.62 -0.60
N ALA A 294 3.03 3.77 -1.21
CA ALA A 294 3.22 3.93 -2.66
C ALA A 294 4.34 3.02 -3.23
N PHE A 295 5.34 2.65 -2.43
CA PHE A 295 6.38 1.71 -2.87
C PHE A 295 5.85 0.27 -2.95
N GLY A 296 4.92 -0.09 -2.07
CA GLY A 296 4.50 -1.47 -1.88
C GLY A 296 3.98 -2.12 -3.17
N MET A 297 3.05 -1.49 -3.88
CA MET A 297 2.25 -2.17 -4.90
C MET A 297 3.03 -2.79 -6.08
N GLY A 298 4.26 -2.34 -6.37
CA GLY A 298 5.10 -2.86 -7.47
C GLY A 298 6.34 -3.66 -7.02
N VAL A 299 6.49 -3.93 -5.72
CA VAL A 299 7.69 -4.61 -5.18
C VAL A 299 7.40 -6.10 -5.03
N ASP A 300 7.99 -6.89 -5.93
CA ASP A 300 7.98 -8.36 -5.91
C ASP A 300 9.40 -8.89 -5.70
N LYS A 301 9.97 -8.60 -4.52
CA LYS A 301 11.29 -9.08 -4.11
C LYS A 301 11.12 -10.22 -3.09
N ASP A 302 11.63 -11.39 -3.43
CA ASP A 302 11.40 -12.60 -2.62
C ASP A 302 12.14 -12.59 -1.28
N ASP A 303 13.29 -11.90 -1.23
CA ASP A 303 14.27 -11.95 -0.15
C ASP A 303 14.18 -10.77 0.84
N VAL A 304 13.02 -10.14 1.00
CA VAL A 304 12.81 -9.11 2.02
C VAL A 304 12.86 -9.74 3.43
N ARG A 305 13.90 -9.40 4.20
CA ARG A 305 14.21 -9.98 5.52
C ARG A 305 13.63 -9.20 6.69
N CYS A 306 13.46 -7.89 6.53
CA CYS A 306 12.88 -7.07 7.58
C CYS A 306 11.86 -6.07 7.04
N ILE A 307 10.72 -5.95 7.73
CA ILE A 307 9.76 -4.88 7.51
C ILE A 307 9.56 -4.16 8.83
N VAL A 308 9.70 -2.84 8.83
CA VAL A 308 9.49 -2.01 10.00
C VAL A 308 8.40 -0.99 9.70
N HIS A 309 7.38 -0.93 10.55
CA HIS A 309 6.38 0.12 10.51
C HIS A 309 6.78 1.21 11.50
N TRP A 310 7.21 2.36 10.96
CA TRP A 310 7.49 3.54 11.76
C TRP A 310 6.22 4.08 12.41
N GLU A 311 5.09 4.04 11.70
CA GLU A 311 3.75 4.36 12.19
C GLU A 311 2.83 3.20 11.80
N PHE A 312 1.84 2.88 12.63
CA PHE A 312 0.88 1.84 12.25
C PHE A 312 -0.01 2.35 11.10
N PRO A 313 -0.35 1.49 10.11
CA PRO A 313 -1.24 1.84 9.01
C PRO A 313 -2.69 2.00 9.48
N GLY A 314 -3.54 2.65 8.69
CA GLY A 314 -4.93 2.94 9.07
C GLY A 314 -5.82 1.71 9.28
N THR A 315 -5.44 0.54 8.74
CA THR A 315 -6.23 -0.70 8.83
C THR A 315 -5.37 -1.94 8.99
N VAL A 316 -5.97 -3.03 9.48
CA VAL A 316 -5.30 -4.35 9.64
C VAL A 316 -5.00 -4.98 8.30
N GLU A 317 -5.84 -4.76 7.29
CA GLU A 317 -5.62 -5.24 5.93
C GLU A 317 -4.38 -4.61 5.30
N ALA A 318 -4.23 -3.29 5.41
CA ALA A 318 -3.04 -2.59 4.92
C ALA A 318 -1.78 -3.12 5.61
N TYR A 319 -1.82 -3.28 6.94
CA TYR A 319 -0.73 -3.91 7.69
C TYR A 319 -0.40 -5.31 7.16
N TYR A 320 -1.42 -6.16 7.00
CA TYR A 320 -1.24 -7.53 6.54
C TYR A 320 -0.66 -7.62 5.12
N GLN A 321 -1.12 -6.76 4.20
CA GLN A 321 -0.57 -6.68 2.85
C GLN A 321 0.89 -6.22 2.84
N GLU A 322 1.22 -5.20 3.64
CA GLU A 322 2.57 -4.65 3.76
C GLU A 322 3.53 -5.70 4.31
N ILE A 323 3.18 -6.38 5.40
CA ILE A 323 4.04 -7.42 6.00
C ILE A 323 4.15 -8.66 5.12
N GLY A 324 3.13 -8.96 4.31
CA GLY A 324 3.13 -10.10 3.39
C GLY A 324 4.19 -10.02 2.28
N ARG A 325 4.87 -8.88 2.15
CA ARG A 325 6.02 -8.68 1.26
C ARG A 325 7.32 -9.28 1.81
N ALA A 326 7.40 -9.50 3.12
CA ALA A 326 8.54 -10.14 3.72
C ALA A 326 8.56 -11.65 3.41
N GLY A 327 9.76 -12.18 3.16
CA GLY A 327 10.04 -13.61 3.09
C GLY A 327 9.13 -14.41 2.17
N ARG A 328 8.99 -14.00 0.90
CA ARG A 328 8.23 -14.78 -0.09
C ARG A 328 8.99 -16.05 -0.52
N ASP A 329 10.30 -16.06 -0.33
CA ASP A 329 11.16 -17.25 -0.40
C ASP A 329 10.89 -18.29 0.70
N GLY A 330 9.96 -18.03 1.64
CA GLY A 330 9.62 -18.90 2.76
C GLY A 330 10.63 -18.87 3.91
N LYS A 331 11.74 -18.13 3.80
CA LYS A 331 12.72 -18.00 4.87
C LYS A 331 12.20 -17.08 5.98
N SER A 332 12.77 -17.26 7.18
CA SER A 332 12.41 -16.44 8.34
C SER A 332 12.64 -14.95 8.05
N SER A 333 11.61 -14.14 8.24
CA SER A 333 11.68 -12.68 8.11
C SER A 333 11.03 -12.00 9.30
N ARG A 334 11.61 -10.87 9.74
CA ARG A 334 11.19 -10.13 10.92
C ARG A 334 10.32 -8.94 10.56
N VAL A 335 9.20 -8.81 11.25
CA VAL A 335 8.25 -7.70 11.10
C VAL A 335 8.17 -6.95 12.42
N VAL A 336 8.42 -5.64 12.41
CA VAL A 336 8.45 -4.82 13.62
C VAL A 336 7.51 -3.64 13.48
N LEU A 337 6.53 -3.53 14.38
CA LEU A 337 5.72 -2.33 14.54
C LEU A 337 6.25 -1.46 15.68
N LEU A 338 6.71 -0.25 15.38
CA LEU A 338 7.08 0.75 16.38
C LEU A 338 5.81 1.48 16.85
N TYR A 339 5.24 1.05 17.96
CA TYR A 339 3.93 1.49 18.40
C TYR A 339 3.98 2.69 19.35
N ARG A 340 3.17 3.71 19.05
CA ARG A 340 2.78 4.77 20.00
C ARG A 340 1.29 5.02 19.89
N ASP A 341 0.61 5.23 21.01
CA ASP A 341 -0.81 5.60 21.02
C ASP A 341 -1.09 6.90 20.28
N VAL A 342 -0.16 7.86 20.31
CA VAL A 342 -0.31 9.16 19.66
C VAL A 342 -0.27 9.09 18.13
N ASP A 343 0.27 8.03 17.53
CA ASP A 343 0.33 7.86 16.07
C ASP A 343 -1.09 7.73 15.47
N ARG A 344 -2.10 7.41 16.30
CA ARG A 344 -3.52 7.45 15.94
C ARG A 344 -3.93 8.79 15.35
N LYS A 345 -3.37 9.90 15.83
CA LYS A 345 -3.70 11.24 15.34
C LYS A 345 -3.38 11.41 13.85
N THR A 346 -2.31 10.78 13.37
CA THR A 346 -1.95 10.79 11.94
C THR A 346 -3.04 10.11 11.11
N GLN A 347 -3.56 8.98 11.57
CA GLN A 347 -4.64 8.26 10.89
C GLN A 347 -5.98 8.99 10.97
N GLU A 348 -6.31 9.57 12.13
CA GLU A 348 -7.50 10.42 12.29
C GLU A 348 -7.47 11.65 11.39
N PHE A 349 -6.30 12.28 11.22
CA PHE A 349 -6.12 13.37 10.28
C PHE A 349 -6.41 12.95 8.84
N PHE A 350 -5.94 11.77 8.40
CA PHE A 350 -6.28 11.24 7.07
C PHE A 350 -7.76 10.94 6.91
N ILE A 351 -8.40 10.35 7.92
CA ILE A 351 -9.83 10.05 7.90
C ILE A 351 -10.65 11.33 7.82
N ASN A 352 -10.34 12.33 8.66
CA ASN A 352 -11.04 13.61 8.66
C ASN A 352 -10.85 14.37 7.34
N SER A 353 -9.68 14.25 6.71
CA SER A 353 -9.43 14.83 5.38
C SER A 353 -10.19 14.08 4.28
N SER A 354 -10.34 12.76 4.40
CA SER A 354 -11.02 11.93 3.40
C SER A 354 -12.55 11.95 3.52
N TYR A 355 -13.07 12.15 4.73
CA TYR A 355 -14.50 12.22 5.07
C TYR A 355 -14.80 13.59 5.72
N PRO A 356 -14.99 14.64 4.91
CA PRO A 356 -15.23 15.99 5.41
C PRO A 356 -16.56 16.09 6.17
N SER A 357 -16.66 17.05 7.11
CA SER A 357 -17.92 17.38 7.77
C SER A 357 -18.91 17.99 6.78
N LYS A 358 -20.21 17.93 7.10
CA LYS A 358 -21.27 18.60 6.32
C LYS A 358 -20.94 20.08 6.10
N GLU A 359 -20.56 20.78 7.17
CA GLU A 359 -20.12 22.18 7.12
C GLU A 359 -18.98 22.42 6.11
N SER A 360 -17.98 21.52 6.06
CA SER A 360 -16.87 21.66 5.10
C SER A 360 -17.34 21.50 3.64
N VAL A 361 -18.34 20.65 3.40
CA VAL A 361 -18.90 20.47 2.06
C VAL A 361 -19.79 21.67 1.69
N GLU A 362 -20.56 22.20 2.63
CA GLU A 362 -21.38 23.41 2.48
C GLU A 362 -20.51 24.63 2.16
N LEU A 363 -19.41 24.85 2.89
CA LEU A 363 -18.48 25.95 2.62
C LEU A 363 -17.86 25.89 1.21
N VAL A 364 -17.49 24.69 0.75
CA VAL A 364 -16.97 24.51 -0.62
C VAL A 364 -18.06 24.75 -1.66
N TRP A 365 -19.30 24.32 -1.39
CA TRP A 365 -20.43 24.56 -2.28
C TRP A 365 -20.82 26.04 -2.36
N GLU A 366 -20.82 26.74 -1.23
CA GLU A 366 -21.02 28.19 -1.15
C GLU A 366 -19.93 28.94 -1.91
N ASP A 367 -18.64 28.59 -1.73
CA ASP A 367 -17.54 29.20 -2.47
C ASP A 367 -17.70 28.99 -3.99
N LEU A 368 -18.07 27.78 -4.43
CA LEU A 368 -18.34 27.52 -5.85
C LEU A 368 -19.51 28.35 -6.37
N ASN A 369 -20.62 28.43 -5.65
CA ASN A 369 -21.77 29.25 -6.05
C ASN A 369 -21.43 30.75 -6.07
N CYS A 370 -20.68 31.25 -5.09
CA CYS A 370 -20.20 32.62 -5.04
C CYS A 370 -19.31 32.96 -6.24
N ARG A 371 -18.35 32.09 -6.57
CA ARG A 371 -17.49 32.26 -7.76
C ARG A 371 -18.28 32.24 -9.05
N LEU A 372 -19.30 31.37 -9.16
CA LEU A 372 -20.21 31.37 -10.29
C LEU A 372 -20.93 32.72 -10.40
N MET A 373 -21.49 33.23 -9.30
CA MET A 373 -22.15 34.54 -9.26
C MET A 373 -21.22 35.70 -9.66
N SER A 374 -19.96 35.69 -9.19
CA SER A 374 -18.99 36.74 -9.52
C SER A 374 -18.66 36.79 -11.02
N ASN A 375 -18.75 35.67 -11.74
CA ASN A 375 -18.55 35.65 -13.20
C ASN A 375 -19.72 36.31 -13.97
N TYR A 376 -20.88 36.53 -13.34
CA TYR A 376 -22.09 37.07 -14.00
C TYR A 376 -22.44 38.52 -13.60
N GLY A 377 -21.62 39.20 -12.79
CA GLY A 377 -21.87 40.58 -12.35
C GLY A 377 -23.02 40.72 -11.34
N THR A 378 -23.09 41.86 -10.65
CA THR A 378 -23.98 42.14 -9.50
C THR A 378 -25.45 42.38 -9.89
N ASP A 379 -25.96 41.75 -10.95
CA ASP A 379 -27.32 42.02 -11.41
C ASP A 379 -28.32 41.01 -10.83
N GLN A 380 -29.32 41.54 -10.12
CA GLN A 380 -30.34 40.74 -9.41
C GLN A 380 -31.24 39.97 -10.38
N HIS A 381 -31.29 40.38 -11.66
CA HIS A 381 -31.96 39.68 -12.74
C HIS A 381 -31.27 38.37 -13.18
N ALA A 382 -29.95 38.23 -13.00
CA ALA A 382 -29.19 37.05 -13.38
C ALA A 382 -29.60 35.79 -12.57
N ARG A 383 -30.02 35.96 -11.31
CA ARG A 383 -30.50 34.86 -10.45
C ARG A 383 -31.76 34.19 -10.98
N ASN A 384 -32.65 34.94 -11.64
CA ASN A 384 -33.90 34.42 -12.19
C ASN A 384 -33.74 33.81 -13.60
N SER A 385 -32.73 34.23 -14.36
CA SER A 385 -32.44 33.70 -15.71
C SER A 385 -31.67 32.37 -15.72
N ILE A 386 -30.92 32.04 -14.66
CA ILE A 386 -30.19 30.75 -14.56
C ILE A 386 -31.16 29.56 -14.39
N ASN A 387 -32.39 29.81 -13.93
CA ASN A 387 -33.43 28.82 -13.65
C ASN A 387 -34.31 28.47 -14.87
N ARG A 388 -34.19 29.16 -16.01
CA ARG A 388 -35.02 28.90 -17.20
C ARG A 388 -34.14 28.50 -18.38
N ASP A 389 -34.36 27.27 -18.84
CA ASP A 389 -33.87 26.65 -20.07
C ASP A 389 -33.11 27.59 -21.03
N SER A 390 -31.78 27.63 -20.89
CA SER A 390 -30.91 28.05 -21.98
C SER A 390 -29.67 27.16 -21.98
N THR A 391 -29.53 26.42 -23.07
CA THR A 391 -28.57 25.34 -23.33
C THR A 391 -27.13 25.82 -23.62
N SER A 392 -26.76 27.03 -23.18
CA SER A 392 -25.47 27.63 -23.60
C SER A 392 -24.94 28.75 -22.68
N GLN A 393 -25.07 28.62 -21.36
CA GLN A 393 -24.32 29.45 -20.41
C GLN A 393 -23.25 28.60 -19.69
N ASP A 394 -21.99 29.01 -19.77
CA ASP A 394 -20.85 28.25 -19.25
C ASP A 394 -20.88 28.20 -17.71
N ARG A 395 -21.37 27.08 -17.17
CA ARG A 395 -21.44 26.80 -15.72
C ARG A 395 -20.14 26.19 -15.19
N THR A 396 -19.05 26.32 -15.95
CA THR A 396 -17.74 25.77 -15.62
C THR A 396 -16.91 26.77 -14.82
N LEU A 397 -16.43 26.32 -13.67
CA LEU A 397 -15.44 27.03 -12.86
C LEU A 397 -14.09 26.35 -12.94
N TYR A 398 -13.05 27.16 -13.03
CA TYR A 398 -11.68 26.69 -13.05
C TYR A 398 -11.02 27.07 -11.73
N VAL A 399 -10.99 26.12 -10.79
CA VAL A 399 -10.52 26.38 -9.43
C VAL A 399 -9.45 25.37 -9.05
N ARG A 400 -8.34 25.86 -8.47
CA ARG A 400 -7.31 25.00 -7.90
C ARG A 400 -7.78 24.46 -6.55
N LEU A 401 -7.40 23.22 -6.22
CA LEU A 401 -7.71 22.64 -4.90
C LEU A 401 -7.13 23.48 -3.76
N GLU A 402 -5.97 24.11 -3.98
CA GLU A 402 -5.36 25.05 -3.03
C GLU A 402 -6.25 26.27 -2.73
N GLU A 403 -6.99 26.76 -3.72
CA GLU A 403 -7.89 27.92 -3.56
C GLU A 403 -9.16 27.52 -2.82
N LEU A 404 -9.73 26.35 -3.14
CA LEU A 404 -10.85 25.78 -2.40
C LEU A 404 -10.45 25.40 -0.97
N ALA A 405 -9.19 25.01 -0.74
CA ALA A 405 -8.72 24.73 0.61
C ALA A 405 -8.72 25.99 1.50
N LYS A 406 -8.54 27.19 0.91
CA LYS A 406 -8.57 28.46 1.66
C LYS A 406 -9.95 28.82 2.17
N SER A 407 -11.04 28.37 1.53
CA SER A 407 -12.41 28.62 2.00
C SER A 407 -12.79 27.76 3.20
N LEU A 408 -11.99 26.74 3.53
CA LEU A 408 -12.20 25.86 4.68
C LEU A 408 -11.51 26.43 5.94
N ASN A 409 -12.14 27.42 6.59
CA ASN A 409 -11.80 28.09 7.88
C ASN A 409 -10.71 27.43 8.77
N GLY A 410 -9.44 27.44 8.34
CA GLY A 410 -8.26 27.01 9.10
C GLY A 410 -8.03 25.50 9.25
N ASN A 411 -9.01 24.64 8.94
CA ASN A 411 -8.90 23.17 9.12
C ASN A 411 -8.82 22.38 7.79
N GLY A 412 -9.02 23.03 6.65
CA GLY A 412 -8.98 22.37 5.34
C GLY A 412 -7.61 22.34 4.69
N ASN A 413 -7.28 21.22 4.07
CA ASN A 413 -6.15 21.10 3.14
C ASN A 413 -6.69 20.73 1.74
N GLU A 414 -5.82 20.67 0.73
CA GLU A 414 -6.19 20.30 -0.64
C GLU A 414 -6.91 18.94 -0.72
N ARG A 415 -6.56 18.00 0.16
CA ARG A 415 -7.20 16.68 0.24
C ARG A 415 -8.64 16.81 0.75
N THR A 416 -8.89 17.62 1.77
CA THR A 416 -10.24 17.92 2.28
C THR A 416 -11.08 18.58 1.19
N ALA A 417 -10.55 19.60 0.50
CA ALA A 417 -11.24 20.25 -0.62
C ALA A 417 -11.55 19.25 -1.75
N GLY A 418 -10.59 18.38 -2.07
CA GLY A 418 -10.77 17.29 -3.03
C GLY A 418 -11.89 16.32 -2.61
N SER A 419 -11.94 15.94 -1.33
CA SER A 419 -13.02 15.10 -0.80
C SER A 419 -14.38 15.80 -0.82
N CYS A 420 -14.46 17.09 -0.50
CA CYS A 420 -15.72 17.85 -0.60
C CYS A 420 -16.27 17.83 -2.03
N LEU A 421 -15.42 18.13 -3.01
CA LEU A 421 -15.78 18.02 -4.43
C LEU A 421 -16.21 16.60 -4.82
N TYR A 422 -15.58 15.56 -4.26
CA TYR A 422 -16.00 14.18 -4.54
C TYR A 422 -17.40 13.89 -3.98
N VAL A 423 -17.72 14.36 -2.77
CA VAL A 423 -19.06 14.25 -2.18
C VAL A 423 -20.09 14.98 -3.04
N LEU A 424 -19.81 16.22 -3.45
CA LEU A 424 -20.68 17.02 -4.32
C LEU A 424 -20.91 16.34 -5.68
N GLN A 425 -19.86 15.77 -6.27
CA GLN A 425 -19.96 15.06 -7.55
C GLN A 425 -20.84 13.81 -7.43
N ARG A 426 -20.65 13.03 -6.35
CA ARG A 426 -21.44 11.83 -6.10
C ARG A 426 -22.91 12.15 -5.81
N ALA A 427 -23.18 13.26 -5.15
CA ALA A 427 -24.54 13.75 -4.90
C ALA A 427 -25.18 14.39 -6.14
N GLY A 428 -24.45 14.52 -7.25
CA GLY A 428 -24.96 15.03 -8.53
C GLY A 428 -25.05 16.56 -8.63
N TYR A 429 -24.38 17.29 -7.73
CA TYR A 429 -24.36 18.76 -7.75
C TYR A 429 -23.32 19.32 -8.73
N ILE A 430 -22.22 18.58 -8.93
CA ILE A 430 -21.13 19.00 -9.81
C ILE A 430 -20.65 17.88 -10.74
N ARG A 431 -20.04 18.26 -11.85
CA ARG A 431 -19.25 17.39 -12.73
C ARG A 431 -17.82 17.90 -12.77
N ARG A 432 -16.85 17.04 -12.50
CA ARG A 432 -15.42 17.38 -12.66
C ARG A 432 -15.02 17.25 -14.12
N ILE A 433 -14.35 18.28 -14.63
CA ILE A 433 -13.78 18.31 -15.99
C ILE A 433 -12.27 18.04 -15.88
N PRO A 434 -11.77 16.91 -16.39
CA PRO A 434 -10.35 16.62 -16.45
C PRO A 434 -9.60 17.70 -17.24
N ALA A 435 -8.37 18.02 -16.84
CA ALA A 435 -7.53 18.96 -17.59
C ALA A 435 -7.29 18.52 -19.06
N ALA A 436 -7.44 17.23 -19.36
CA ALA A 436 -7.32 16.66 -20.70
C ALA A 436 -8.52 16.97 -21.64
N ASP A 437 -9.70 17.27 -21.09
CA ASP A 437 -10.93 17.50 -21.86
C ASP A 437 -11.20 18.99 -22.16
N ARG A 438 -10.30 19.88 -21.74
CA ARG A 438 -10.45 21.33 -21.93
C ARG A 438 -10.18 21.75 -23.38
N GLN A 439 -10.99 22.69 -23.85
CA GLN A 439 -10.79 23.38 -25.12
C GLN A 439 -9.68 24.43 -24.95
N GLY A 440 -8.74 24.48 -25.89
CA GLY A 440 -7.87 25.64 -26.00
C GLY A 440 -8.51 26.69 -26.91
N ARG A 441 -8.10 27.95 -26.77
CA ARG A 441 -8.67 29.06 -27.53
C ARG A 441 -7.71 29.47 -28.63
N ILE A 442 -8.20 29.48 -29.87
CA ILE A 442 -7.47 29.94 -31.05
C ILE A 442 -8.16 31.21 -31.53
N VAL A 443 -7.43 32.33 -31.55
CA VAL A 443 -7.91 33.59 -32.09
C VAL A 443 -7.29 33.82 -33.47
N LEU A 444 -8.11 34.06 -34.49
CA LEU A 444 -7.67 34.34 -35.84
C LEU A 444 -7.23 35.80 -35.96
N LEU A 445 -5.97 35.98 -36.35
CA LEU A 445 -5.37 37.29 -36.53
C LEU A 445 -5.68 37.87 -37.92
N GLN A 446 -5.44 39.17 -38.12
CA GLN A 446 -5.84 39.91 -39.34
C GLN A 446 -5.39 39.22 -40.64
N LYS A 447 -4.18 38.66 -40.69
CA LYS A 447 -3.67 37.90 -41.86
C LYS A 447 -4.58 36.75 -42.29
N THR A 448 -5.26 36.11 -41.34
CA THR A 448 -6.17 34.99 -41.61
C THR A 448 -7.57 35.45 -41.97
N LYS A 449 -8.02 36.59 -41.41
CA LYS A 449 -9.29 37.23 -41.81
C LYS A 449 -9.27 37.66 -43.28
N THR A 450 -8.14 38.16 -43.78
CA THR A 450 -7.93 38.49 -45.20
C THR A 450 -8.05 37.27 -46.11
N VAL A 451 -7.52 36.11 -45.69
CA VAL A 451 -7.64 34.84 -46.44
C VAL A 451 -9.09 34.34 -46.48
N ILE A 452 -9.81 34.44 -45.36
CA ILE A 452 -11.23 34.05 -45.27
C ILE A 452 -12.11 34.93 -46.16
N GLN A 453 -11.92 36.25 -46.14
CA GLN A 453 -12.67 37.17 -47.01
C GLN A 453 -12.44 36.85 -48.50
N HIS A 454 -11.20 36.55 -48.89
CA HIS A 454 -10.87 36.23 -50.28
C HIS A 454 -11.47 34.87 -50.72
N GLN A 455 -11.50 33.85 -49.85
CA GLN A 455 -12.17 32.59 -50.16
C GLN A 455 -13.70 32.74 -50.27
N LYS A 456 -14.32 33.59 -49.42
CA LYS A 456 -15.75 33.93 -49.54
C LYS A 456 -16.04 34.65 -50.86
N MET A 457 -15.18 35.59 -51.29
CA MET A 457 -15.29 36.29 -52.58
C MET A 457 -15.09 35.36 -53.79
N ALA A 458 -14.10 34.46 -53.75
CA ALA A 458 -13.87 33.49 -54.81
C ALA A 458 -15.02 32.47 -54.95
N ARG A 459 -15.58 31.99 -53.83
CA ARG A 459 -16.77 31.11 -53.84
C ARG A 459 -18.03 31.82 -54.33
N ALA A 460 -18.18 33.12 -54.06
CA ALA A 460 -19.28 33.93 -54.60
C ALA A 460 -19.13 34.11 -56.13
N ALA A 461 -17.91 34.37 -56.62
CA ALA A 461 -17.63 34.49 -58.05
C ALA A 461 -17.84 33.17 -58.83
N ILE A 462 -17.59 32.02 -58.21
CA ILE A 462 -17.85 30.69 -58.81
C ILE A 462 -19.36 30.41 -58.85
N ARG A 463 -20.14 30.84 -57.84
CA ARG A 463 -21.60 30.68 -57.81
C ARG A 463 -22.35 31.48 -58.89
N ASP A 464 -21.76 32.55 -59.42
CA ASP A 464 -22.32 33.33 -60.53
C ASP A 464 -21.94 32.75 -61.91
N GLN A 465 -21.11 31.70 -61.99
CA GLN A 465 -20.65 31.09 -63.25
C GLN A 465 -21.10 29.64 -63.48
N ASP A 466 -21.75 28.99 -62.52
CA ASP A 466 -22.23 27.61 -62.67
C ASP A 466 -23.69 27.56 -63.18
N ASP A 467 -23.84 27.88 -64.46
CA ASP A 467 -24.88 27.33 -65.34
C ASP A 467 -24.14 26.58 -66.47
N PHE A 468 -23.36 25.54 -66.15
CA PHE A 468 -22.90 24.50 -67.09
C PHE A 468 -22.26 23.31 -66.35
N ASP A 469 -22.45 22.11 -66.92
CA ASP A 469 -22.27 20.78 -66.34
C ASP A 469 -20.81 20.30 -66.10
N GLU A 470 -20.69 19.46 -65.07
CA GLU A 470 -19.75 18.36 -64.77
C GLU A 470 -18.23 18.38 -65.14
N ARG A 471 -17.42 18.14 -64.07
CA ARG A 471 -16.10 17.45 -63.97
C ARG A 471 -14.85 18.12 -64.58
N GLU A 472 -13.90 18.53 -63.72
CA GLU A 472 -12.55 17.90 -63.58
C GLU A 472 -11.62 18.70 -62.64
N GLU A 473 -10.63 17.96 -62.14
CA GLU A 473 -9.48 18.24 -61.29
C GLU A 473 -8.99 19.69 -61.05
N TYR A 474 -8.84 20.01 -59.76
CA TYR A 474 -8.10 21.17 -59.25
C TYR A 474 -6.57 20.95 -59.40
N GLN A 475 -6.01 21.31 -60.55
CA GLN A 475 -4.59 21.60 -60.73
C GLN A 475 -4.41 22.99 -61.34
N GLY A 476 -3.62 23.86 -60.70
CA GLY A 476 -3.06 25.06 -61.33
C GLY A 476 -3.40 26.38 -60.63
N PHE A 477 -2.53 26.82 -59.72
CA PHE A 477 -2.46 28.22 -59.28
C PHE A 477 -1.15 28.83 -59.80
N SER A 478 -1.18 29.40 -61.00
CA SER A 478 -0.29 30.45 -61.54
C SER A 478 -1.06 31.09 -62.71
N SER A 479 -1.14 32.39 -62.98
CA SER A 479 -0.37 33.59 -62.64
C SER A 479 -1.14 34.82 -63.19
N SER A 480 -0.78 36.05 -62.76
CA SER A 480 -1.25 37.43 -63.12
C SER A 480 -2.57 37.89 -62.44
N VAL A 481 -2.67 38.86 -61.49
CA VAL A 481 -2.10 40.24 -61.27
C VAL A 481 -2.72 41.22 -62.28
N ASP A 482 -3.50 42.30 -61.99
CA ASP A 482 -3.72 43.28 -60.89
C ASP A 482 -5.22 43.71 -60.91
N ALA A 483 -5.89 44.32 -59.91
CA ALA A 483 -5.56 45.55 -59.21
C ALA A 483 -6.43 45.79 -57.95
N THR A 484 -5.88 46.61 -57.03
CA THR A 484 -6.45 47.31 -55.85
C THR A 484 -6.02 46.79 -54.46
N GLY A 485 -4.95 47.40 -53.94
CA GLY A 485 -4.89 47.97 -52.58
C GLY A 485 -4.81 47.05 -51.36
N ALA A 486 -4.96 45.73 -51.46
CA ALA A 486 -4.74 44.82 -50.33
C ALA A 486 -3.37 44.14 -50.46
N SER A 487 -2.52 44.23 -49.43
CA SER A 487 -1.24 43.51 -49.37
C SER A 487 -1.49 41.99 -49.48
N PHE A 488 -1.31 41.44 -50.68
CA PHE A 488 -1.62 40.06 -51.01
C PHE A 488 -0.58 39.11 -50.39
N LEU A 489 -1.02 38.09 -49.65
CA LEU A 489 -0.14 37.01 -49.22
C LEU A 489 0.21 36.15 -50.44
N ARG A 490 1.49 36.09 -50.83
CA ARG A 490 1.92 35.24 -51.96
C ARG A 490 1.73 33.76 -51.60
N SER A 491 1.49 32.89 -52.59
CA SER A 491 1.37 31.42 -52.42
C SER A 491 2.50 30.79 -51.59
N GLU A 492 3.70 31.36 -51.65
CA GLU A 492 4.88 30.93 -50.88
C GLU A 492 4.83 31.30 -49.39
N GLN A 493 3.96 32.22 -48.98
CA GLN A 493 3.80 32.69 -47.60
C GLN A 493 2.76 31.89 -46.81
N LEU A 494 1.99 31.01 -47.47
CA LEU A 494 1.02 30.14 -46.81
C LEU A 494 1.72 28.96 -46.10
N PRO A 495 1.26 28.56 -44.89
CA PRO A 495 1.82 27.39 -44.21
C PRO A 495 1.63 26.11 -45.05
N ARG A 496 2.69 25.29 -45.17
CA ARG A 496 2.67 23.98 -45.87
C ARG A 496 2.89 22.82 -44.89
N GLY A 497 2.55 21.60 -45.31
CA GLY A 497 2.63 20.38 -44.48
C GLY A 497 1.62 20.41 -43.31
N ILE A 498 1.94 19.76 -42.20
CA ILE A 498 1.06 19.63 -41.01
C ILE A 498 0.52 20.98 -40.52
N ARG A 499 1.33 22.06 -40.60
CA ARG A 499 0.89 23.42 -40.24
C ARG A 499 -0.13 24.00 -41.22
N GLY A 500 -0.01 23.68 -42.51
CA GLY A 500 -0.96 24.05 -43.55
C GLY A 500 -2.30 23.32 -43.41
N ASP A 501 -2.26 22.03 -43.08
CA ASP A 501 -3.46 21.22 -42.84
C ASP A 501 -4.21 21.71 -41.61
N LEU A 502 -3.49 21.97 -40.52
CA LEU A 502 -4.04 22.58 -39.31
C LEU A 502 -4.61 23.97 -39.59
N PHE A 503 -3.91 24.80 -40.36
CA PHE A 503 -4.38 26.14 -40.72
C PHE A 503 -5.69 26.10 -41.51
N ARG A 504 -5.79 25.22 -42.52
CA ARG A 504 -7.03 25.01 -43.29
C ARG A 504 -8.19 24.58 -42.40
N LEU A 505 -7.94 23.63 -41.52
CA LEU A 505 -8.95 23.10 -40.61
C LEU A 505 -9.47 24.17 -39.62
N ILE A 506 -8.57 25.02 -39.10
CA ILE A 506 -8.95 26.17 -38.26
C ILE A 506 -9.76 27.19 -39.07
N VAL A 507 -9.35 27.49 -40.30
CA VAL A 507 -10.05 28.44 -41.19
C VAL A 507 -11.46 27.96 -41.54
N ASP A 508 -11.61 26.68 -41.90
CA ASP A 508 -12.90 26.08 -42.24
C ASP A 508 -13.84 26.07 -41.03
N ALA A 509 -13.33 25.72 -39.84
CA ALA A 509 -14.10 25.74 -38.60
C ALA A 509 -14.59 27.15 -38.23
N ALA A 510 -13.75 28.16 -38.43
CA ALA A 510 -14.12 29.56 -38.19
C ALA A 510 -15.15 30.09 -39.19
N GLN A 511 -15.08 29.65 -40.45
CA GLN A 511 -16.08 30.00 -41.47
C GLN A 511 -17.45 29.41 -41.14
N GLN A 512 -17.50 28.18 -40.63
CA GLN A 512 -18.77 27.53 -40.26
C GLN A 512 -19.49 28.22 -39.09
N ILE A 513 -18.73 28.79 -38.15
CA ILE A 513 -19.25 29.39 -36.91
C ILE A 513 -19.33 30.94 -37.01
N ASP A 514 -18.85 31.51 -38.12
CA ASP A 514 -18.75 32.96 -38.38
C ASP A 514 -18.11 33.74 -37.21
N SER A 515 -17.07 33.16 -36.61
CA SER A 515 -16.36 33.72 -35.46
C SER A 515 -14.86 33.75 -35.70
N SER A 516 -14.20 34.83 -35.27
CA SER A 516 -12.73 34.91 -35.25
C SER A 516 -12.09 34.22 -34.05
N GLU A 517 -12.90 33.72 -33.11
CA GLU A 517 -12.45 32.95 -31.95
C GLU A 517 -13.00 31.53 -32.01
N LEU A 518 -12.11 30.56 -31.83
CA LEU A 518 -12.43 29.14 -31.83
C LEU A 518 -12.03 28.50 -30.51
N PHE A 519 -12.96 27.75 -29.92
CA PHE A 519 -12.72 26.92 -28.75
C PHE A 519 -12.64 25.45 -29.20
N VAL A 520 -11.43 24.88 -29.18
CA VAL A 520 -11.18 23.58 -29.78
C VAL A 520 -10.54 22.62 -28.80
N LYS A 521 -11.11 21.41 -28.69
CA LYS A 521 -10.50 20.33 -27.90
C LYS A 521 -9.27 19.84 -28.64
N MET A 522 -8.15 19.73 -27.95
CA MET A 522 -6.91 19.24 -28.54
C MET A 522 -7.09 17.83 -29.13
N SER A 523 -7.88 16.98 -28.48
CA SER A 523 -8.20 15.62 -28.95
C SER A 523 -8.85 15.61 -30.34
N ILE A 524 -9.78 16.53 -30.60
CA ILE A 524 -10.46 16.64 -31.89
C ILE A 524 -9.45 17.00 -32.99
N LEU A 525 -8.58 17.99 -32.73
CA LEU A 525 -7.55 18.40 -33.69
C LEU A 525 -6.51 17.30 -33.94
N THR A 526 -6.07 16.60 -32.89
CA THR A 526 -5.15 15.47 -33.05
C THR A 526 -5.79 14.31 -33.80
N ASP A 527 -7.08 14.03 -33.56
CA ASP A 527 -7.81 12.94 -34.20
C ASP A 527 -8.07 13.24 -35.70
N GLN A 528 -8.47 14.46 -36.03
CA GLN A 528 -8.72 14.88 -37.41
C GLN A 528 -7.44 14.95 -38.26
N LEU A 529 -6.33 15.41 -37.67
CA LEU A 529 -5.05 15.54 -38.37
C LEU A 529 -4.16 14.29 -38.25
N SER A 530 -4.56 13.29 -37.43
CA SER A 530 -3.76 12.09 -37.14
C SER A 530 -2.33 12.38 -36.66
N ILE A 531 -2.15 13.42 -35.83
CA ILE A 531 -0.84 13.85 -35.30
C ILE A 531 -0.76 13.73 -33.77
N SER A 532 0.45 13.64 -33.23
CA SER A 532 0.67 13.66 -31.78
C SER A 532 0.35 15.04 -31.16
N ARG A 533 0.12 15.06 -29.84
CA ARG A 533 -0.17 16.30 -29.10
C ARG A 533 1.01 17.26 -29.17
N GLU A 534 2.22 16.74 -29.11
CA GLU A 534 3.47 17.50 -29.17
C GLU A 534 3.63 18.15 -30.55
N GLN A 535 3.34 17.42 -31.63
CA GLN A 535 3.35 17.95 -33.00
C GLN A 535 2.26 19.01 -33.23
N LEU A 536 1.06 18.81 -32.67
CA LEU A 536 -0.03 19.79 -32.72
C LEU A 536 0.38 21.10 -32.02
N VAL A 537 0.94 21.01 -30.81
CA VAL A 537 1.40 22.20 -30.06
C VAL A 537 2.53 22.92 -30.80
N ALA A 538 3.51 22.18 -31.34
CA ALA A 538 4.58 22.76 -32.15
C ALA A 538 4.06 23.42 -33.45
N SER A 539 2.97 22.89 -34.01
CA SER A 539 2.32 23.44 -35.20
C SER A 539 1.53 24.70 -34.88
N LEU A 540 0.75 24.72 -33.79
CA LEU A 540 0.02 25.89 -33.30
C LEU A 540 0.97 27.05 -32.96
N ARG A 541 2.07 26.77 -32.24
CA ARG A 541 3.12 27.77 -31.97
C ARG A 541 3.75 28.29 -33.25
N GLY A 542 4.05 27.41 -34.20
CA GLY A 542 4.60 27.82 -35.50
C GLY A 542 3.64 28.67 -36.36
N LEU A 543 2.33 28.52 -36.20
CA LEU A 543 1.33 29.40 -36.82
C LEU A 543 1.21 30.74 -36.08
N GLU A 544 1.37 30.72 -34.76
CA GLU A 544 1.39 31.90 -33.89
C GLU A 544 2.61 32.79 -34.15
N ASP A 545 3.81 32.20 -34.21
CA ASP A 545 5.06 32.91 -34.53
C ASP A 545 5.01 33.63 -35.89
N ARG A 546 4.19 33.11 -36.82
CA ARG A 546 4.01 33.68 -38.18
C ARG A 546 2.84 34.68 -38.25
N GLY A 547 2.11 34.86 -37.16
CA GLY A 547 1.01 35.81 -37.02
C GLY A 547 -0.28 35.40 -37.72
N PHE A 548 -0.53 34.09 -37.90
CA PHE A 548 -1.79 33.58 -38.44
C PHE A 548 -2.85 33.40 -37.35
N VAL A 549 -2.44 32.93 -36.18
CA VAL A 549 -3.32 32.70 -35.03
C VAL A 549 -2.68 33.21 -33.75
N GLN A 550 -3.46 33.41 -32.71
CA GLN A 550 -2.96 33.51 -31.34
C GLN A 550 -3.50 32.31 -30.57
N TRP A 551 -2.61 31.55 -29.94
CA TRP A 551 -2.96 30.28 -29.31
C TRP A 551 -2.87 30.39 -27.79
N PHE A 552 -4.00 30.14 -27.14
CA PHE A 552 -4.09 30.04 -25.70
C PHE A 552 -4.25 28.55 -25.32
N PRO A 553 -3.19 27.90 -24.79
CA PRO A 553 -3.27 26.49 -24.41
C PRO A 553 -4.31 26.27 -23.31
N PRO A 554 -4.92 25.07 -23.23
CA PRO A 554 -5.81 24.74 -22.13
C PRO A 554 -5.06 24.91 -20.81
N GLU A 555 -5.61 25.69 -19.89
CA GLU A 555 -5.02 25.87 -18.57
C GLU A 555 -4.83 24.52 -17.85
N ARG A 556 -3.71 24.35 -17.14
CA ARG A 556 -3.31 23.09 -16.46
C ARG A 556 -4.17 22.73 -15.23
N VAL A 557 -5.16 23.54 -14.88
CA VAL A 557 -6.02 23.33 -13.71
C VAL A 557 -7.19 22.40 -14.09
N GLY A 558 -7.78 21.65 -13.16
CA GLY A 558 -9.03 20.89 -13.40
C GLY A 558 -10.25 21.81 -13.34
N GLY A 559 -11.35 21.51 -14.06
CA GLY A 559 -12.58 22.29 -14.01
C GLY A 559 -13.67 21.65 -13.16
N VAL A 560 -14.62 22.45 -12.67
CA VAL A 560 -15.82 22.02 -11.95
C VAL A 560 -17.01 22.68 -12.61
N GLU A 561 -17.88 21.89 -13.22
CA GLU A 561 -19.15 22.36 -13.75
C GLU A 561 -20.26 22.15 -12.71
N LEU A 562 -21.02 23.21 -12.43
CA LEU A 562 -22.14 23.14 -11.52
C LEU A 562 -23.38 22.66 -12.29
N LEU A 563 -23.85 21.46 -11.96
CA LEU A 563 -25.04 20.86 -12.57
C LEU A 563 -26.32 21.45 -11.98
N ARG A 564 -26.29 21.74 -10.67
CA ARG A 564 -27.43 22.25 -9.88
C ARG A 564 -27.05 23.49 -9.08
N PRO A 565 -26.59 24.58 -9.72
CA PRO A 565 -26.12 25.76 -9.01
C PRO A 565 -27.23 26.33 -8.12
N PHE A 566 -26.86 26.86 -6.95
CA PHE A 566 -27.75 27.50 -5.97
C PHE A 566 -28.81 26.59 -5.30
N GLU A 567 -28.90 25.31 -5.67
CA GLU A 567 -29.75 24.37 -4.94
C GLU A 567 -29.20 24.09 -3.53
N PRO A 568 -30.08 23.96 -2.51
CA PRO A 568 -29.67 23.54 -1.18
C PRO A 568 -29.12 22.11 -1.20
N LEU A 569 -28.09 21.87 -0.39
CA LEU A 569 -27.42 20.57 -0.31
C LEU A 569 -28.25 19.55 0.49
N GLY A 570 -28.74 18.52 -0.19
CA GLY A 570 -29.40 17.36 0.40
C GLY A 570 -28.40 16.28 0.84
N ILE A 571 -27.36 16.65 1.58
CA ILE A 571 -26.32 15.71 2.02
C ILE A 571 -26.78 14.97 3.28
N ASP A 572 -26.79 13.63 3.22
CA ASP A 572 -27.05 12.78 4.38
C ASP A 572 -25.85 12.75 5.33
N GLU A 573 -25.92 13.60 6.36
CA GLU A 573 -24.92 13.70 7.42
C GLU A 573 -24.76 12.39 8.21
N LYS A 574 -25.85 11.65 8.42
CA LYS A 574 -25.80 10.40 9.18
C LYS A 574 -24.99 9.35 8.44
N GLU A 575 -25.14 9.27 7.12
CA GLU A 575 -24.35 8.34 6.30
C GLU A 575 -22.86 8.75 6.23
N LEU A 576 -22.55 10.05 6.10
CA LEU A 576 -21.17 10.54 6.17
C LEU A 576 -20.50 10.20 7.51
N GLN A 577 -21.22 10.46 8.61
CA GLN A 577 -20.75 10.18 9.96
C GLN A 577 -20.58 8.68 10.20
N ARG A 578 -21.53 7.85 9.76
CA ARG A 578 -21.44 6.38 9.85
C ARG A 578 -20.19 5.84 9.15
N ARG A 579 -19.83 6.38 7.98
CA ARG A 579 -18.60 5.97 7.27
C ARG A 579 -17.35 6.38 8.00
N ARG A 580 -17.33 7.61 8.53
CA ARG A 580 -16.21 8.10 9.35
C ARG A 580 -16.00 7.21 10.58
N GLU A 581 -17.06 6.89 11.30
CA GLU A 581 -17.01 5.99 12.46
C GLU A 581 -16.51 4.60 12.09
N HIS A 582 -16.91 4.09 10.93
CA HIS A 582 -16.43 2.82 10.41
C HIS A 582 -14.91 2.83 10.15
N GLU A 583 -14.36 3.89 9.54
CA GLU A 583 -12.91 4.00 9.35
C GLU A 583 -12.14 4.17 10.68
N LEU A 584 -12.69 4.93 11.64
CA LEU A 584 -12.11 5.04 12.99
C LEU A 584 -12.10 3.71 13.74
N LYS A 585 -13.10 2.85 13.49
CA LYS A 585 -13.13 1.49 14.02
C LYS A 585 -11.99 0.64 13.47
N LYS A 586 -11.63 0.77 12.18
CA LYS A 586 -10.46 0.09 11.58
C LYS A 586 -9.14 0.51 12.24
N VAL A 587 -8.98 1.81 12.52
CA VAL A 587 -7.83 2.33 13.28
C VAL A 587 -7.77 1.72 14.69
N SER A 588 -8.93 1.63 15.35
CA SER A 588 -9.04 1.04 16.69
C SER A 588 -8.69 -0.47 16.69
N LEU A 589 -8.96 -1.18 15.60
CA LEU A 589 -8.55 -2.59 15.43
C LEU A 589 -7.02 -2.74 15.33
N MET A 590 -6.31 -1.79 14.70
CA MET A 590 -4.84 -1.78 14.71
C MET A 590 -4.26 -1.52 16.11
N GLN A 591 -4.93 -0.67 16.89
CA GLN A 591 -4.58 -0.48 18.31
C GLN A 591 -4.86 -1.74 19.14
N ALA A 592 -5.90 -2.52 18.81
CA ALA A 592 -6.17 -3.81 19.42
C ALA A 592 -5.11 -4.86 19.03
N PHE A 593 -4.70 -4.91 17.76
CA PHE A 593 -3.59 -5.75 17.30
C PHE A 593 -2.30 -5.48 18.09
N ALA A 594 -1.93 -4.20 18.24
CA ALA A 594 -0.76 -3.79 19.00
C ALA A 594 -0.82 -4.16 20.50
N ARG A 595 -1.99 -4.52 21.01
CA ARG A 595 -2.21 -4.98 22.38
C ARG A 595 -2.55 -6.47 22.52
N ALA A 596 -2.78 -7.17 21.42
CA ALA A 596 -3.17 -8.57 21.41
C ALA A 596 -2.19 -9.48 22.18
N SER A 597 -2.74 -10.49 22.85
CA SER A 597 -2.00 -11.52 23.61
C SER A 597 -1.13 -12.42 22.71
N CYS A 598 -1.62 -12.71 21.50
CA CYS A 598 -0.87 -13.37 20.43
C CYS A 598 -1.12 -12.62 19.13
N ARG A 599 -0.05 -12.05 18.54
CA ARG A 599 -0.16 -11.20 17.34
C ARG A 599 -0.70 -11.97 16.14
N ARG A 600 -0.18 -13.18 15.93
CA ARG A 600 -0.53 -14.02 14.79
C ARG A 600 -1.97 -14.53 14.90
N ARG A 601 -2.38 -14.99 16.09
CA ARG A 601 -3.77 -15.41 16.35
C ARG A 601 -4.75 -14.29 16.03
N PHE A 602 -4.48 -13.07 16.50
CA PHE A 602 -5.33 -11.90 16.19
C PHE A 602 -5.52 -11.71 14.68
N LEU A 603 -4.44 -11.80 13.89
CA LEU A 603 -4.53 -11.63 12.44
C LEU A 603 -5.35 -12.75 11.78
N ILE A 604 -5.15 -14.00 12.19
CA ILE A 604 -5.89 -15.16 11.65
C ILE A 604 -7.39 -15.05 11.99
N GLU A 605 -7.72 -14.74 13.24
CA GLU A 605 -9.11 -14.53 13.70
C GLU A 605 -9.77 -13.33 13.03
N TYR A 606 -9.02 -12.25 12.81
CA TYR A 606 -9.51 -11.05 12.12
C TYR A 606 -10.00 -11.37 10.70
N PHE A 607 -9.33 -12.26 9.98
CA PHE A 607 -9.74 -12.70 8.64
C PHE A 607 -10.74 -13.87 8.66
N GLY A 608 -11.26 -14.25 9.84
CA GLY A 608 -12.32 -15.24 9.99
C GLY A 608 -11.85 -16.69 10.04
N GLN A 609 -10.56 -16.94 10.31
CA GLN A 609 -10.03 -18.28 10.56
C GLN A 609 -9.81 -18.49 12.06
N ASN A 610 -9.98 -19.72 12.54
CA ASN A 610 -9.70 -20.07 13.94
C ASN A 610 -8.50 -21.03 13.97
N PRO A 611 -7.34 -20.61 14.50
CA PRO A 611 -6.21 -21.52 14.64
C PRO A 611 -6.48 -22.55 15.74
N GLU A 612 -5.97 -23.78 15.56
CA GLU A 612 -6.07 -24.85 16.58
C GLU A 612 -5.20 -24.59 17.82
N TRP A 613 -4.28 -23.63 17.74
CA TRP A 613 -3.36 -23.24 18.81
C TRP A 613 -3.72 -21.88 19.40
N GLU A 614 -3.47 -21.70 20.69
CA GLU A 614 -3.72 -20.41 21.34
C GLU A 614 -2.57 -19.41 21.19
N ARG A 615 -1.33 -19.92 21.09
CA ARG A 615 -0.10 -19.12 21.02
C ARG A 615 0.77 -19.63 19.88
N CYS A 616 1.25 -18.72 19.05
CA CYS A 616 2.05 -19.07 17.87
C CYS A 616 3.51 -19.43 18.19
N GLY A 617 4.00 -19.13 19.39
CA GLY A 617 5.41 -19.33 19.77
C GLY A 617 6.40 -18.35 19.14
N THR A 618 6.06 -17.70 18.02
CA THR A 618 7.01 -16.90 17.22
C THR A 618 6.85 -15.39 17.34
N CYS A 619 5.73 -14.85 17.83
CA CYS A 619 5.57 -13.40 18.02
C CYS A 619 6.20 -12.89 19.33
N ASP A 620 6.45 -11.58 19.44
CA ASP A 620 7.00 -10.92 20.64
C ASP A 620 6.39 -11.42 21.96
N ARG A 621 5.06 -11.46 22.03
CA ARG A 621 4.33 -11.91 23.23
C ARG A 621 4.51 -13.39 23.53
N CYS A 622 4.46 -14.24 22.50
CA CYS A 622 4.61 -15.68 22.69
C CYS A 622 6.05 -16.07 23.01
N ARG A 623 7.05 -15.40 22.41
CA ARG A 623 8.48 -15.63 22.70
C ARG A 623 8.86 -15.24 24.11
N GLN A 624 8.28 -14.16 24.65
CA GLN A 624 8.50 -13.76 26.05
C GLN A 624 8.01 -14.83 27.03
N VAL A 625 6.92 -15.53 26.68
CA VAL A 625 6.30 -16.56 27.53
C VAL A 625 7.06 -17.88 27.46
N SER A 626 7.49 -18.31 26.27
CA SER A 626 8.18 -19.60 26.09
C SER A 626 9.56 -19.65 26.75
N SER A 627 10.20 -18.51 26.98
CA SER A 627 11.54 -18.45 27.59
C SER A 627 11.55 -18.45 29.13
N SER A 628 10.41 -18.32 29.83
CA SER A 628 10.41 -18.06 31.28
C SER A 628 9.20 -18.55 32.09
N CYS A 629 8.19 -19.16 31.46
CA CYS A 629 7.04 -19.73 32.18
C CYS A 629 7.40 -21.05 32.86
N ARG A 630 7.10 -21.14 34.16
CA ARG A 630 7.20 -22.36 34.96
C ARG A 630 5.95 -22.53 35.82
N SER A 631 5.74 -23.74 36.34
CA SER A 631 4.79 -23.94 37.43
C SER A 631 5.22 -23.11 38.65
N LEU A 632 4.23 -22.49 39.29
CA LEU A 632 4.44 -21.70 40.49
C LEU A 632 4.73 -22.61 41.69
N THR A 633 5.58 -22.16 42.61
CA THR A 633 5.69 -22.81 43.92
C THR A 633 4.43 -22.50 44.76
N PRO A 634 4.07 -23.32 45.77
CA PRO A 634 2.89 -23.08 46.60
C PRO A 634 2.87 -21.69 47.25
N ALA A 635 4.05 -21.14 47.59
CA ALA A 635 4.19 -19.80 48.15
C ALA A 635 3.91 -18.69 47.12
N GLU A 636 4.28 -18.90 45.85
CA GLU A 636 4.02 -17.95 44.76
C GLU A 636 2.55 -17.98 44.34
N GLU A 637 1.97 -19.17 44.30
CA GLU A 637 0.54 -19.37 44.06
C GLU A 637 -0.31 -18.67 45.13
N GLU A 638 0.13 -18.68 46.39
CA GLU A 638 -0.51 -17.92 47.47
C GLU A 638 -0.51 -16.41 47.21
N ILE A 639 0.59 -15.86 46.70
CA ILE A 639 0.69 -14.42 46.36
C ILE A 639 -0.27 -14.08 45.22
N VAL A 640 -0.29 -14.90 44.17
CA VAL A 640 -1.19 -14.75 43.02
C VAL A 640 -2.66 -14.78 43.46
N ARG A 641 -3.03 -15.77 44.28
CA ARG A 641 -4.39 -15.92 44.80
C ARG A 641 -4.80 -14.76 45.72
N LYS A 642 -3.89 -14.23 46.54
CA LYS A 642 -4.15 -13.01 47.35
C LYS A 642 -4.47 -11.80 46.47
N LEU A 643 -3.74 -11.64 45.36
CA LEU A 643 -3.95 -10.56 44.41
C LEU A 643 -5.28 -10.72 43.65
N LEU A 644 -5.58 -11.92 43.15
CA LEU A 644 -6.85 -12.23 42.50
C LEU A 644 -8.04 -12.07 43.46
N ALA A 645 -7.91 -12.50 44.72
CA ALA A 645 -8.94 -12.29 45.75
C ALA A 645 -9.17 -10.80 46.04
N CYS A 646 -8.11 -9.98 46.02
CA CYS A 646 -8.23 -8.54 46.13
C CYS A 646 -9.04 -7.96 44.96
N MET A 647 -8.73 -8.35 43.73
CA MET A 647 -9.48 -7.92 42.54
C MET A 647 -10.95 -8.36 42.60
N ALA A 648 -11.23 -9.60 43.05
CA ALA A 648 -12.59 -10.13 43.14
C ALA A 648 -13.45 -9.33 44.13
N ARG A 649 -12.87 -8.93 45.29
CA ARG A 649 -13.58 -8.13 46.31
C ARG A 649 -13.82 -6.68 45.90
N MET A 650 -13.09 -6.16 44.92
CA MET A 650 -13.32 -4.82 44.36
C MET A 650 -14.57 -4.76 43.46
N LYS A 651 -15.19 -5.92 43.13
CA LYS A 651 -16.47 -6.12 42.42
C LYS A 651 -16.58 -5.56 40.99
N ARG A 652 -15.68 -4.67 40.57
CA ARG A 652 -15.60 -4.09 39.22
C ARG A 652 -14.16 -3.95 38.76
N ALA A 653 -13.97 -3.64 37.49
CA ALA A 653 -12.65 -3.42 36.90
C ALA A 653 -12.04 -2.09 37.37
N PHE A 654 -10.73 -2.08 37.55
CA PHE A 654 -9.98 -0.90 37.97
C PHE A 654 -8.59 -0.88 37.37
N GLY A 655 -8.00 0.31 37.30
CA GLY A 655 -6.63 0.45 36.85
C GLY A 655 -5.61 -0.26 37.75
N PRO A 656 -4.51 -0.80 37.17
CA PRO A 656 -3.54 -1.62 37.89
C PRO A 656 -2.91 -0.87 39.08
N THR A 657 -2.72 0.44 38.96
CA THR A 657 -2.20 1.29 40.05
C THR A 657 -3.14 1.30 41.26
N LEU A 658 -4.46 1.40 41.04
CA LEU A 658 -5.42 1.41 42.16
C LEU A 658 -5.51 0.03 42.82
N ILE A 659 -5.51 -1.05 42.03
CA ILE A 659 -5.48 -2.43 42.54
C ILE A 659 -4.23 -2.65 43.40
N ALA A 660 -3.06 -2.25 42.91
CA ALA A 660 -1.80 -2.36 43.64
C ALA A 660 -1.81 -1.55 44.95
N LYS A 661 -2.39 -0.35 44.94
CA LYS A 661 -2.55 0.49 46.15
C LYS A 661 -3.45 -0.15 47.20
N VAL A 662 -4.55 -0.80 46.78
CA VAL A 662 -5.46 -1.52 47.70
C VAL A 662 -4.76 -2.75 48.28
N ALA A 663 -4.16 -3.59 47.42
CA ALA A 663 -3.45 -4.80 47.85
C ALA A 663 -2.29 -4.49 48.81
N ARG A 664 -1.60 -3.34 48.62
CA ARG A 664 -0.54 -2.86 49.51
C ARG A 664 -1.05 -2.25 50.82
N GLY A 665 -2.29 -1.77 50.85
CA GLY A 665 -2.87 -1.12 52.03
C GLY A 665 -2.60 0.39 52.09
N SER A 666 -2.61 1.08 50.94
CA SER A 666 -2.45 2.53 50.87
C SER A 666 -3.56 3.27 51.63
N LYS A 667 -3.20 4.37 52.28
CA LYS A 667 -4.11 5.27 53.03
C LYS A 667 -4.61 6.46 52.20
N GLU A 668 -4.31 6.48 50.91
CA GLU A 668 -4.65 7.58 50.00
C GLU A 668 -6.16 7.85 49.94
N SER A 669 -6.53 9.12 49.77
CA SER A 669 -7.93 9.58 49.77
C SER A 669 -8.80 8.82 48.77
N ARG A 670 -8.27 8.50 47.58
CA ARG A 670 -8.97 7.75 46.54
C ARG A 670 -9.33 6.32 46.94
N VAL A 671 -8.52 5.67 47.79
CA VAL A 671 -8.80 4.31 48.30
C VAL A 671 -9.96 4.35 49.30
N ARG A 672 -9.97 5.34 50.20
CA ARG A 672 -11.07 5.57 51.16
C ARG A 672 -12.37 5.98 50.49
N ARG A 673 -12.29 6.83 49.46
CA ARG A 673 -13.47 7.29 48.70
C ARG A 673 -14.25 6.13 48.07
N PHE A 674 -13.57 5.04 47.71
CA PHE A 674 -14.21 3.83 47.20
C PHE A 674 -14.52 2.79 48.29
N GLY A 675 -14.24 3.09 49.56
CA GLY A 675 -14.47 2.20 50.71
C GLY A 675 -13.54 0.98 50.74
N PHE A 676 -12.41 1.03 50.03
CA PHE A 676 -11.51 -0.11 49.89
C PHE A 676 -10.61 -0.35 51.10
N ASP A 677 -10.55 0.60 52.01
CA ASP A 677 -9.91 0.48 53.32
C ASP A 677 -10.64 -0.46 54.28
N HIS A 678 -11.93 -0.72 54.05
CA HIS A 678 -12.71 -1.69 54.84
C HIS A 678 -12.65 -3.13 54.28
N LEU A 679 -12.04 -3.34 53.11
CA LEU A 679 -11.93 -4.67 52.52
C LEU A 679 -10.95 -5.53 53.34
N SER A 680 -11.30 -6.78 53.59
CA SER A 680 -10.41 -7.74 54.24
C SER A 680 -9.18 -8.13 53.40
N THR A 681 -9.14 -7.72 52.12
CA THR A 681 -7.95 -7.79 51.25
C THR A 681 -7.10 -6.52 51.23
N HIS A 682 -7.51 -5.45 51.91
CA HIS A 682 -6.69 -4.24 52.02
C HIS A 682 -5.40 -4.55 52.79
N GLY A 683 -4.26 -4.26 52.18
CA GLY A 683 -2.95 -4.57 52.79
C GLY A 683 -2.57 -6.06 52.81
N ILE A 684 -3.26 -6.91 52.04
CA ILE A 684 -2.97 -8.35 51.96
C ILE A 684 -1.58 -8.67 51.38
N LEU A 685 -0.98 -7.73 50.65
CA LEU A 685 0.38 -7.78 50.08
C LEU A 685 1.27 -6.62 50.57
N LYS A 686 1.06 -6.14 51.81
CA LYS A 686 1.79 -5.00 52.41
C LYS A 686 3.32 -5.13 52.41
N GLU A 687 3.84 -6.36 52.34
CA GLU A 687 5.26 -6.65 52.30
C GLU A 687 5.94 -6.31 50.97
N TYR A 688 5.20 -6.14 49.88
CA TYR A 688 5.72 -5.85 48.54
C TYR A 688 5.56 -4.38 48.14
N THR A 689 6.42 -3.91 47.23
CA THR A 689 6.29 -2.56 46.67
C THR A 689 5.12 -2.49 45.67
N GLU A 690 4.56 -1.29 45.49
CA GLU A 690 3.49 -1.04 44.52
C GLU A 690 3.95 -1.38 43.09
N GLU A 691 5.17 -1.01 42.72
CA GLU A 691 5.78 -1.34 41.43
C GLU A 691 5.85 -2.85 41.18
N SER A 692 6.20 -3.65 42.20
CA SER A 692 6.25 -5.11 42.08
C SER A 692 4.86 -5.73 41.95
N ILE A 693 3.85 -5.18 42.63
CA ILE A 693 2.45 -5.66 42.48
C ILE A 693 1.91 -5.30 41.09
N ILE A 694 2.22 -4.10 40.57
CA ILE A 694 1.86 -3.72 39.18
C ILE A 694 2.55 -4.67 38.18
N THR A 695 3.81 -5.01 38.42
CA THR A 695 4.54 -5.97 37.58
C THR A 695 3.87 -7.35 37.63
N LEU A 696 3.49 -7.82 38.82
CA LEU A 696 2.76 -9.08 38.98
C LEU A 696 1.40 -9.06 38.28
N LEU A 697 0.64 -7.96 38.34
CA LEU A 697 -0.62 -7.80 37.60
C LEU A 697 -0.41 -7.89 36.09
N LYS A 698 0.69 -7.29 35.58
CA LYS A 698 1.06 -7.44 34.18
C LYS A 698 1.34 -8.91 33.86
N GLU A 699 2.16 -9.60 34.64
CA GLU A 699 2.46 -11.03 34.37
C GLU A 699 1.20 -11.91 34.42
N LEU A 700 0.25 -11.63 35.32
CA LEU A 700 -1.05 -12.31 35.36
C LEU A 700 -1.89 -12.06 34.11
N HIS A 701 -1.86 -10.83 33.58
CA HIS A 701 -2.47 -10.53 32.30
C HIS A 701 -1.79 -11.29 31.15
N HIS A 702 -0.45 -11.35 31.12
CA HIS A 702 0.29 -12.12 30.11
C HIS A 702 0.02 -13.63 30.21
N ALA A 703 -0.23 -14.16 31.40
CA ALA A 703 -0.63 -15.53 31.64
C ALA A 703 -2.12 -15.80 31.34
N GLY A 704 -2.90 -14.79 30.97
CA GLY A 704 -4.33 -14.92 30.64
C GLY A 704 -5.26 -15.03 31.85
N ALA A 705 -4.75 -14.91 33.09
CA ALA A 705 -5.56 -14.90 34.32
C ALA A 705 -6.29 -13.55 34.56
N VAL A 706 -5.87 -12.49 33.85
CA VAL A 706 -6.45 -11.15 33.94
C VAL A 706 -6.70 -10.60 32.54
N GLU A 707 -7.91 -10.10 32.33
CA GLU A 707 -8.32 -9.37 31.14
C GLU A 707 -8.06 -7.86 31.32
N GLU A 708 -7.56 -7.23 30.27
CA GLU A 708 -7.34 -5.78 30.20
C GLU A 708 -8.38 -5.15 29.27
N THR A 709 -9.07 -4.12 29.75
CA THR A 709 -10.01 -3.32 28.95
C THR A 709 -9.62 -1.85 29.02
N PHE A 710 -9.61 -1.14 27.90
CA PHE A 710 -9.30 0.29 27.87
C PHE A 710 -10.56 1.11 28.00
N VAL A 711 -10.57 2.05 28.94
CA VAL A 711 -11.71 2.96 29.17
C VAL A 711 -11.23 4.39 28.95
N THR A 712 -11.91 5.10 28.06
CA THR A 712 -11.71 6.55 27.86
C THR A 712 -12.67 7.31 28.77
N ARG A 713 -12.13 8.22 29.59
CA ARG A 713 -12.95 9.14 30.39
C ARG A 713 -12.45 10.56 30.22
N VAL A 714 -13.38 11.51 30.23
CA VAL A 714 -13.05 12.94 30.27
C VAL A 714 -12.71 13.30 31.71
N ILE A 715 -11.47 13.70 31.95
CA ILE A 715 -10.97 14.16 33.25
C ILE A 715 -10.40 15.56 33.01
N GLU A 716 -10.94 16.58 33.70
CA GLU A 716 -10.50 17.98 33.57
C GLU A 716 -10.51 18.49 32.11
N GLY A 717 -11.53 18.08 31.34
CA GLY A 717 -11.68 18.49 29.93
C GLY A 717 -10.72 17.80 28.95
N ARG A 718 -9.93 16.81 29.39
CA ARG A 718 -9.06 15.98 28.54
C ARG A 718 -9.56 14.54 28.50
N GLU A 719 -9.66 13.98 27.30
CA GLU A 719 -9.92 12.54 27.13
C GLU A 719 -8.67 11.74 27.50
N ILE A 720 -8.77 10.95 28.57
CA ILE A 720 -7.68 10.09 29.03
C ILE A 720 -8.16 8.64 28.93
N THR A 721 -7.47 7.86 28.09
CA THR A 721 -7.66 6.41 27.98
C THR A 721 -6.69 5.69 28.91
N TYR A 722 -7.21 4.83 29.77
CA TYR A 722 -6.39 4.04 30.69
C TYR A 722 -6.90 2.58 30.80
N PRO A 723 -6.01 1.61 31.11
CA PRO A 723 -6.41 0.22 31.25
C PRO A 723 -7.11 -0.03 32.58
N GLU A 724 -8.16 -0.84 32.56
CA GLU A 724 -8.83 -1.43 33.71
C GLU A 724 -8.74 -2.96 33.65
N TYR A 725 -8.42 -3.61 34.77
CA TYR A 725 -8.17 -5.04 34.86
C TYR A 725 -9.36 -5.77 35.47
N ARG A 726 -9.75 -6.90 34.87
CA ARG A 726 -10.79 -7.81 35.32
C ARG A 726 -10.23 -9.24 35.40
N ILE A 727 -10.75 -10.05 36.32
CA ILE A 727 -10.38 -11.47 36.40
C ILE A 727 -11.05 -12.23 35.23
N SER A 728 -10.25 -12.97 34.46
CA SER A 728 -10.74 -13.84 33.38
C SER A 728 -11.31 -15.15 33.93
N SER A 729 -11.93 -15.97 33.08
CA SER A 729 -12.36 -17.34 33.46
C SER A 729 -11.22 -18.16 34.06
N LEU A 730 -10.07 -18.18 33.40
CA LEU A 730 -8.85 -18.82 33.88
C LEU A 730 -8.40 -18.27 35.25
N GLY A 731 -8.46 -16.95 35.44
CA GLY A 731 -8.11 -16.33 36.73
C GLY A 731 -9.04 -16.74 37.87
N TRP A 732 -10.33 -16.97 37.61
CA TRP A 732 -11.27 -17.51 38.59
C TRP A 732 -10.93 -18.94 38.98
N ASP A 733 -10.52 -19.77 38.02
CA ASP A 733 -10.13 -21.16 38.28
C ASP A 733 -8.81 -21.25 39.05
N VAL A 734 -7.83 -20.41 38.74
CA VAL A 734 -6.58 -20.29 39.53
C VAL A 734 -6.89 -19.85 40.96
N MET A 735 -7.75 -18.83 41.13
CA MET A 735 -8.09 -18.34 42.47
C MET A 735 -8.82 -19.39 43.32
N LYS A 736 -9.66 -20.23 42.69
CA LYS A 736 -10.45 -21.30 43.34
C LYS A 736 -9.72 -22.64 43.41
N GLN A 737 -8.47 -22.72 42.94
CA GLN A 737 -7.68 -23.96 42.91
C GLN A 737 -8.38 -25.07 42.10
N ARG A 738 -8.94 -24.72 40.94
CA ARG A 738 -9.62 -25.65 40.02
C ARG A 738 -8.74 -26.07 38.84
N THR A 739 -7.50 -25.60 38.79
CA THR A 739 -6.55 -25.89 37.72
C THR A 739 -5.14 -26.07 38.28
N ASP A 740 -4.53 -27.21 38.00
CA ASP A 740 -3.17 -27.56 38.46
C ASP A 740 -2.10 -27.24 37.40
N GLN A 741 -2.52 -26.79 36.21
CA GLN A 741 -1.65 -26.57 35.05
C GLN A 741 -1.31 -25.09 34.82
N PHE A 742 -1.61 -24.21 35.78
CA PHE A 742 -1.34 -22.79 35.62
C PHE A 742 0.16 -22.50 35.65
N GLN A 743 0.68 -21.96 34.54
CA GLN A 743 2.07 -21.54 34.40
C GLN A 743 2.14 -20.05 34.11
N MET A 744 3.07 -19.38 34.78
CA MET A 744 3.38 -17.99 34.50
C MET A 744 4.85 -17.70 34.76
N HIS A 745 5.35 -16.63 34.16
CA HIS A 745 6.60 -16.03 34.56
C HIS A 745 6.38 -15.31 35.90
N MET A 746 7.10 -15.72 36.94
CA MET A 746 7.02 -15.09 38.26
C MET A 746 8.07 -13.96 38.34
N PRO A 747 7.66 -12.69 38.47
CA PRO A 747 8.60 -11.58 38.52
C PRO A 747 9.32 -11.51 39.87
N ASP A 748 10.54 -10.96 39.92
CA ASP A 748 11.24 -10.73 41.18
C ASP A 748 10.54 -9.62 42.00
N LEU A 749 9.84 -10.04 43.06
CA LEU A 749 9.03 -9.15 43.88
C LEU A 749 9.89 -8.42 44.92
N LYS A 750 10.12 -7.12 44.71
CA LYS A 750 10.83 -6.27 45.66
C LYS A 750 9.99 -6.07 46.92
N MET A 751 10.53 -6.53 48.05
CA MET A 751 9.96 -6.26 49.36
C MET A 751 10.22 -4.82 49.83
N THR A 752 9.30 -4.27 50.62
CA THR A 752 9.48 -2.94 51.25
C THR A 752 10.64 -2.94 52.25
N HIS A 753 11.25 -1.77 52.49
CA HIS A 753 12.35 -1.63 53.47
C HIS A 753 11.96 -2.10 54.88
N ALA A 754 10.72 -1.84 55.30
CA ALA A 754 10.19 -2.28 56.60
C ALA A 754 10.10 -3.82 56.68
N ALA A 755 9.59 -4.47 55.63
CA ALA A 755 9.49 -5.92 55.57
C ALA A 755 10.87 -6.60 55.46
N ARG A 756 11.81 -6.02 54.69
CA ARG A 756 13.21 -6.48 54.61
C ARG A 756 13.91 -6.42 55.98
N ARG A 757 13.66 -5.36 56.76
CA ARG A 757 14.22 -5.18 58.12
C ARG A 757 13.63 -6.19 59.11
N LYS A 758 12.33 -6.50 59.01
CA LYS A 758 11.67 -7.52 59.85
C LYS A 758 12.17 -8.94 59.54
N LYS A 759 12.27 -9.30 58.26
CA LYS A 759 12.79 -10.61 57.79
C LYS A 759 14.26 -10.83 58.18
N ARG A 760 15.08 -9.76 58.21
CA ARG A 760 16.46 -9.80 58.74
C ARG A 760 16.50 -9.98 60.27
N LYS A 761 15.57 -9.38 61.02
CA LYS A 761 15.45 -9.59 62.49
C LYS A 761 14.98 -11.00 62.84
N GLU A 762 14.06 -11.59 62.06
CA GLU A 762 13.58 -12.97 62.25
C GLU A 762 14.67 -14.01 61.88
N LYS A 763 15.41 -13.79 60.78
CA LYS A 763 16.59 -14.61 60.47
C LYS A 763 17.72 -14.47 61.51
N GLY A 764 17.84 -13.31 62.15
CA GLY A 764 18.76 -13.08 63.27
C GLY A 764 18.34 -13.79 64.57
N LYS A 765 17.03 -13.93 64.83
CA LYS A 765 16.48 -14.66 65.98
C LYS A 765 16.52 -16.18 65.84
N ASN A 766 16.49 -16.72 64.61
CA ASN A 766 16.63 -18.17 64.38
C ASN A 766 18.09 -18.65 64.41
N LYS A 767 19.07 -17.74 64.25
CA LYS A 767 20.50 -18.06 64.47
C LYS A 767 20.91 -18.11 65.95
N SER A 768 20.13 -17.53 66.87
CA SER A 768 20.38 -17.59 68.32
C SER A 768 19.66 -18.74 69.04
N LYS A 769 19.07 -19.69 68.30
CA LYS A 769 18.45 -20.92 68.83
C LYS A 769 18.99 -22.23 68.23
N SER A 770 20.05 -22.17 67.41
CA SER A 770 20.73 -23.37 66.89
C SER A 770 22.24 -23.16 66.94
N GLY A 771 22.91 -23.92 67.82
CA GLY A 771 24.38 -24.00 67.88
C GLY A 771 24.98 -23.74 69.26
N HIS A 772 24.70 -24.63 70.22
CA HIS A 772 25.65 -24.91 71.30
C HIS A 772 26.22 -26.30 71.00
N PHE A 773 27.37 -26.37 70.30
CA PHE A 773 28.32 -27.48 70.30
C PHE A 773 29.54 -27.11 69.44
N GLY A 774 30.74 -27.20 70.02
CA GLY A 774 31.98 -27.60 69.33
C GLY A 774 32.82 -26.56 68.60
N ASP A 775 33.79 -26.01 69.33
CA ASP A 775 35.22 -25.87 68.98
C ASP A 775 35.75 -25.08 67.77
N GLN A 776 36.50 -24.03 68.15
CA GLN A 776 37.91 -23.75 67.88
C GLN A 776 38.46 -23.45 66.46
N HIS A 777 39.35 -22.45 66.44
CA HIS A 777 40.14 -21.86 65.35
C HIS A 777 39.37 -20.90 64.42
N ALA A 778 39.78 -19.66 64.13
CA ALA A 778 41.10 -19.04 64.19
C ALA A 778 41.00 -17.51 64.40
N ARG A 779 42.14 -16.95 64.84
CA ARG A 779 42.43 -15.60 65.32
C ARG A 779 42.48 -14.52 64.24
N GLU A 780 42.13 -13.30 64.69
CA GLU A 780 42.67 -11.95 64.46
C GLU A 780 43.02 -11.46 63.03
N LYS A 781 42.31 -10.40 62.57
CA LYS A 781 42.71 -8.96 62.50
C LYS A 781 43.70 -8.69 61.33
N THR A 782 43.57 -7.65 60.50
CA THR A 782 43.42 -6.23 60.84
C THR A 782 43.21 -5.38 59.58
N LEU A 783 42.36 -4.34 59.70
CA LEU A 783 42.38 -2.99 59.07
C LEU A 783 42.40 -2.84 57.54
N MET A 784 41.82 -1.81 56.90
CA MET A 784 40.80 -0.77 57.14
C MET A 784 40.75 0.01 55.79
N LYS A 785 39.57 0.34 55.24
CA LYS A 785 38.97 1.70 55.25
C LYS A 785 39.87 2.75 54.53
N VAL A 786 39.43 3.54 53.55
CA VAL A 786 38.30 4.49 53.59
C VAL A 786 37.99 5.02 52.17
N LYS A 787 36.69 5.28 51.99
CA LYS A 787 35.97 6.18 51.05
C LYS A 787 36.74 7.37 50.45
N THR A 788 36.34 7.76 49.24
CA THR A 788 36.35 9.17 48.81
C THR A 788 35.03 9.57 48.14
N LYS A 789 34.49 10.69 48.61
CA LYS A 789 33.49 11.53 47.93
C LYS A 789 34.25 12.50 47.03
N GLY A 790 33.69 12.81 45.87
CA GLY A 790 34.22 13.81 44.94
C GLY A 790 33.79 15.25 45.27
N GLY A 791 34.59 16.19 44.79
CA GLY A 791 34.33 17.64 44.81
C GLY A 791 35.43 18.43 44.08
N ILE A 792 35.22 18.66 42.78
CA ILE A 792 35.48 19.85 41.93
C ILE A 792 36.78 20.66 42.14
N SER A 793 37.58 20.82 41.06
CA SER A 793 38.14 22.11 40.54
C SER A 793 39.08 21.84 39.34
N THR A 794 38.73 22.33 38.14
CA THR A 794 39.38 23.41 37.33
C THR A 794 40.85 23.21 36.93
N GLY A 795 41.14 23.27 35.62
CA GLY A 795 42.37 23.92 35.11
C GLY A 795 43.29 23.16 34.15
N LYS A 796 43.17 23.48 32.85
CA LYS A 796 44.18 23.65 31.77
C LYS A 796 45.28 22.58 31.46
N VAL A 797 45.18 22.07 30.23
CA VAL A 797 46.17 21.99 29.11
C VAL A 797 47.61 21.50 29.36
N LYS A 798 47.98 20.38 28.69
CA LYS A 798 49.06 20.24 27.67
C LYS A 798 49.19 18.75 27.28
N SER A 799 49.00 18.42 26.00
CA SER A 799 50.06 18.00 25.06
C SER A 799 50.97 16.89 25.60
N SER A 800 50.90 15.70 24.99
CA SER A 800 52.05 15.07 24.30
C SER A 800 51.67 13.70 23.74
N ARG A 801 51.99 13.50 22.45
CA ARG A 801 52.05 12.20 21.79
C ARG A 801 53.14 11.35 22.44
N GLU A 802 52.88 10.08 22.71
CA GLU A 802 53.79 8.99 22.32
C GLU A 802 53.14 7.60 22.45
N LYS A 803 53.57 6.74 21.52
CA LYS A 803 53.09 5.39 21.25
C LYS A 803 53.58 4.42 22.33
N ILE A 804 52.70 3.53 22.82
CA ILE A 804 53.12 2.19 23.26
C ILE A 804 52.16 1.15 22.69
N VAL A 805 52.77 0.22 21.98
CA VAL A 805 52.22 -0.90 21.23
C VAL A 805 51.94 -2.07 22.18
N SER A 806 50.83 -2.76 21.90
CA SER A 806 50.54 -4.18 22.23
C SER A 806 50.52 -4.62 23.70
N LYS A 807 49.37 -5.15 24.12
CA LYS A 807 49.16 -6.60 24.41
C LYS A 807 47.80 -6.81 25.09
N GLY A 808 47.05 -7.81 24.61
CA GLY A 808 46.08 -8.50 25.46
C GLY A 808 44.59 -8.46 25.05
N ALA A 809 44.26 -8.64 23.77
CA ALA A 809 42.92 -9.09 23.41
C ALA A 809 42.83 -10.62 23.59
N LYS A 810 41.96 -11.10 24.48
CA LYS A 810 41.50 -12.50 24.51
C LYS A 810 39.98 -12.55 24.39
N LYS A 811 39.57 -13.19 23.28
CA LYS A 811 38.34 -13.96 23.02
C LYS A 811 37.01 -13.21 22.91
N GLN A 812 36.78 -12.63 21.73
CA GLN A 812 35.46 -12.71 21.08
C GLN A 812 35.39 -14.03 20.30
N GLY A 813 34.23 -14.70 20.37
CA GLY A 813 33.95 -15.94 19.65
C GLY A 813 34.05 -15.73 18.14
N GLN A 814 34.70 -16.68 17.47
CA GLN A 814 34.84 -16.72 16.01
C GLN A 814 33.47 -16.89 15.33
N PRO A 815 33.22 -16.22 14.18
CA PRO A 815 32.17 -16.64 13.27
C PRO A 815 32.55 -17.99 12.64
N ALA A 816 31.55 -18.83 12.39
CA ALA A 816 31.72 -20.13 11.78
C ALA A 816 32.50 -20.03 10.45
N PHE A 817 33.52 -20.88 10.31
CA PHE A 817 34.23 -21.10 9.04
C PHE A 817 33.21 -21.67 8.04
N LEU A 818 32.88 -20.91 6.99
CA LEU A 818 32.11 -21.44 5.85
C LEU A 818 32.90 -22.59 5.22
N ASP A 819 32.19 -23.62 4.78
CA ASP A 819 32.82 -24.77 4.12
C ASP A 819 33.53 -24.32 2.83
N ARG A 820 34.66 -24.97 2.50
CA ARG A 820 35.46 -24.67 1.30
C ARG A 820 34.62 -24.86 0.01
N GLN A 821 33.60 -25.71 0.09
CA GLN A 821 32.60 -25.95 -0.95
C GLN A 821 31.64 -24.75 -1.09
N GLU A 822 31.11 -24.20 0.01
CA GLU A 822 30.20 -23.05 0.01
C GLU A 822 30.87 -21.79 -0.55
N GLN A 823 32.15 -21.59 -0.26
CA GLN A 823 32.91 -20.46 -0.76
C GLN A 823 33.18 -20.56 -2.28
N LYS A 824 33.44 -21.77 -2.80
CA LYS A 824 33.52 -22.01 -4.25
C LYS A 824 32.18 -21.78 -4.95
N THR A 825 31.07 -22.20 -4.36
CA THR A 825 29.72 -21.97 -4.92
C THR A 825 29.37 -20.49 -4.96
N ALA A 826 29.72 -19.72 -3.91
CA ALA A 826 29.52 -18.28 -3.86
C ALA A 826 30.32 -17.53 -4.95
N ASP A 827 31.59 -17.91 -5.17
CA ASP A 827 32.43 -17.32 -6.22
C ASP A 827 31.92 -17.63 -7.63
N LEU A 828 31.45 -18.87 -7.87
CA LEU A 828 30.83 -19.24 -9.13
C LEU A 828 29.54 -18.45 -9.37
N LEU A 829 28.69 -18.30 -8.35
CA LEU A 829 27.46 -17.54 -8.43
C LEU A 829 27.72 -16.07 -8.78
N LEU A 830 28.78 -15.47 -8.23
CA LEU A 830 29.18 -14.10 -8.57
C LEU A 830 29.55 -13.97 -10.06
N ARG A 831 30.33 -14.91 -10.60
CA ARG A 831 30.72 -14.93 -12.02
C ARG A 831 29.52 -15.14 -12.95
N LEU A 832 28.60 -16.01 -12.56
CA LEU A 832 27.34 -16.24 -13.28
C LEU A 832 26.47 -14.97 -13.32
N LYS A 833 26.40 -14.20 -12.22
CA LYS A 833 25.71 -12.90 -12.17
C LYS A 833 26.38 -11.88 -13.09
N THR A 834 27.72 -11.80 -13.09
CA THR A 834 28.46 -10.91 -14.01
C THR A 834 28.19 -11.26 -15.48
N LEU A 835 28.23 -12.54 -15.83
CA LEU A 835 27.93 -13.00 -17.19
C LEU A 835 26.50 -12.64 -17.60
N ARG A 836 25.53 -12.84 -16.71
CA ARG A 836 24.13 -12.45 -16.95
C ARG A 836 23.99 -10.96 -17.22
N ARG A 837 24.65 -10.10 -16.43
CA ARG A 837 24.64 -8.65 -16.62
C ARG A 837 25.21 -8.25 -17.99
N ASN A 838 26.31 -8.87 -18.39
CA ASN A 838 26.92 -8.64 -19.71
C ASN A 838 25.99 -9.05 -20.86
N LEU A 839 25.31 -10.20 -20.73
CA LEU A 839 24.34 -10.66 -21.73
C LEU A 839 23.09 -9.75 -21.75
N SER A 840 22.61 -9.34 -20.58
CA SER A 840 21.48 -8.42 -20.45
C SER A 840 21.74 -7.10 -21.19
N SER A 841 22.93 -6.50 -20.97
CA SER A 841 23.35 -5.28 -21.69
C SER A 841 23.56 -5.52 -23.18
N LYS A 842 24.07 -6.70 -23.58
CA LYS A 842 24.32 -7.03 -25.00
C LYS A 842 23.02 -7.19 -25.81
N TYR A 843 21.98 -7.74 -25.19
CA TYR A 843 20.70 -8.05 -25.85
C TYR A 843 19.58 -7.04 -25.55
N ASP A 844 19.88 -5.97 -24.81
CA ASP A 844 18.91 -4.94 -24.36
C ASP A 844 17.65 -5.54 -23.72
N VAL A 845 17.85 -6.50 -22.82
CA VAL A 845 16.77 -7.16 -22.09
C VAL A 845 17.07 -7.17 -20.59
N PRO A 846 16.08 -7.07 -19.70
CA PRO A 846 16.30 -7.16 -18.26
C PRO A 846 17.03 -8.45 -17.84
N GLU A 847 17.87 -8.39 -16.80
CA GLU A 847 18.71 -9.53 -16.37
C GLU A 847 17.92 -10.83 -16.14
N TYR A 848 16.71 -10.74 -15.57
CA TYR A 848 15.88 -11.92 -15.30
C TYR A 848 15.37 -12.62 -16.57
N VAL A 849 15.34 -11.93 -17.72
CA VAL A 849 14.99 -12.50 -19.03
C VAL A 849 16.10 -13.42 -19.53
N VAL A 850 17.36 -13.07 -19.25
CA VAL A 850 18.54 -13.88 -19.58
C VAL A 850 18.57 -15.14 -18.71
N ALA A 851 18.53 -14.97 -17.38
CA ALA A 851 18.46 -16.08 -16.42
C ALA A 851 17.95 -15.60 -15.03
N PRO A 852 16.85 -16.17 -14.50
CA PRO A 852 16.40 -15.89 -13.13
C PRO A 852 17.45 -16.19 -12.06
N ASN A 853 17.40 -15.51 -10.90
CA ASN A 853 18.35 -15.74 -9.80
C ASN A 853 18.39 -17.21 -9.35
N ARG A 854 17.21 -17.83 -9.19
CA ARG A 854 17.08 -19.26 -8.84
C ARG A 854 17.80 -20.16 -9.84
N THR A 855 17.78 -19.79 -11.13
CA THR A 855 18.48 -20.54 -12.18
C THR A 855 19.99 -20.40 -12.04
N LEU A 856 20.51 -19.20 -11.73
CA LEU A 856 21.96 -19.01 -11.49
C LEU A 856 22.43 -19.76 -10.23
N GLU A 857 21.62 -19.76 -9.16
CA GLU A 857 21.88 -20.53 -7.95
C GLU A 857 21.92 -22.03 -8.27
N ALA A 858 20.95 -22.53 -9.04
CA ALA A 858 20.93 -23.93 -9.46
C ALA A 858 22.10 -24.28 -10.39
N MET A 859 22.54 -23.36 -11.27
CA MET A 859 23.76 -23.55 -12.08
C MET A 859 25.02 -23.62 -11.21
N ALA A 860 25.12 -22.78 -10.19
CA ALA A 860 26.27 -22.76 -9.27
C ALA A 860 26.34 -24.05 -8.44
N GLU A 861 25.19 -24.56 -8.01
CA GLU A 861 25.05 -25.76 -7.19
C GLU A 861 25.23 -27.06 -8.01
N HIS A 862 24.56 -27.18 -9.16
CA HIS A 862 24.48 -28.44 -9.93
C HIS A 862 25.48 -28.53 -11.08
N GLN A 863 26.07 -27.42 -11.52
CA GLN A 863 27.09 -27.34 -12.58
C GLN A 863 26.79 -28.21 -13.82
N PRO A 864 25.68 -27.95 -14.55
CA PRO A 864 25.24 -28.79 -15.66
C PRO A 864 26.33 -28.99 -16.72
N LYS A 865 26.47 -30.22 -17.20
CA LYS A 865 27.51 -30.64 -18.16
C LYS A 865 26.98 -30.82 -19.58
N THR A 866 25.72 -31.22 -19.72
CA THR A 866 25.09 -31.44 -21.02
C THR A 866 23.95 -30.47 -21.24
N ARG A 867 23.55 -30.34 -22.50
CA ARG A 867 22.37 -29.55 -22.90
C ARG A 867 21.10 -30.06 -22.20
N GLU A 868 20.90 -31.38 -22.05
CA GLU A 868 19.72 -31.89 -21.36
C GLU A 868 19.69 -31.49 -19.88
N GLN A 869 20.84 -31.54 -19.20
CA GLN A 869 20.96 -31.09 -17.81
C GLN A 869 20.70 -29.59 -17.67
N PHE A 870 21.16 -28.79 -18.63
CA PHE A 870 20.90 -27.35 -18.64
C PHE A 870 19.42 -27.02 -18.85
N LEU A 871 18.74 -27.77 -19.73
CA LEU A 871 17.30 -27.63 -20.00
C LEU A 871 16.43 -28.12 -18.83
N SER A 872 16.97 -28.98 -17.97
CA SER A 872 16.30 -29.43 -16.74
C SER A 872 16.28 -28.37 -15.63
N LEU A 873 17.08 -27.30 -15.75
CA LEU A 873 17.11 -26.21 -14.77
C LEU A 873 15.89 -25.30 -14.93
N HIS A 874 15.17 -25.10 -13.81
CA HIS A 874 14.01 -24.22 -13.74
C HIS A 874 14.32 -22.82 -14.30
N GLY A 875 13.64 -22.42 -15.38
CA GLY A 875 13.80 -21.12 -16.04
C GLY A 875 14.66 -21.11 -17.31
N MET A 876 15.25 -22.25 -17.71
CA MET A 876 16.03 -22.40 -18.96
C MET A 876 15.32 -23.28 -19.98
N GLY A 877 14.21 -22.77 -20.54
CA GLY A 877 13.52 -23.43 -21.64
C GLY A 877 14.33 -23.48 -22.95
N PRO A 878 13.90 -24.27 -23.95
CA PRO A 878 14.64 -24.49 -25.20
C PRO A 878 15.02 -23.21 -25.96
N GLN A 879 14.11 -22.22 -25.99
CA GLN A 879 14.37 -20.92 -26.64
C GLN A 879 15.42 -20.09 -25.89
N ARG A 880 15.36 -20.04 -24.55
CA ARG A 880 16.35 -19.31 -23.74
C ARG A 880 17.72 -19.96 -23.81
N PHE A 881 17.79 -21.28 -23.80
CA PHE A 881 19.04 -22.00 -24.00
C PHE A 881 19.66 -21.66 -25.37
N LYS A 882 18.86 -21.59 -26.43
CA LYS A 882 19.32 -21.22 -27.77
C LYS A 882 19.91 -19.80 -27.82
N MET A 883 19.33 -18.84 -27.10
CA MET A 883 19.79 -17.44 -27.11
C MET A 883 20.94 -17.16 -26.13
N TYR A 884 20.91 -17.77 -24.94
CA TYR A 884 21.79 -17.38 -23.82
C TYR A 884 22.58 -18.56 -23.22
N GLY A 885 22.24 -19.81 -23.54
CA GLY A 885 22.77 -21.00 -22.86
C GLY A 885 24.24 -21.30 -23.13
N HIS A 886 24.74 -21.02 -24.34
CA HIS A 886 26.12 -21.30 -24.73
C HIS A 886 27.18 -20.56 -23.87
N PRO A 887 27.08 -19.23 -23.66
CA PRO A 887 28.01 -18.52 -22.78
C PRO A 887 28.04 -19.05 -21.34
N PHE A 888 26.90 -19.49 -20.81
CA PHE A 888 26.85 -20.08 -19.46
C PHE A 888 27.52 -21.46 -19.41
N MET A 889 27.34 -22.29 -20.44
CA MET A 889 28.04 -23.57 -20.57
C MET A 889 29.56 -23.38 -20.62
N GLU A 890 30.04 -22.42 -21.40
CA GLU A 890 31.47 -22.09 -21.50
C GLU A 890 32.04 -21.64 -20.16
N LEU A 891 31.32 -20.77 -19.42
CA LEU A 891 31.75 -20.32 -18.09
C LEU A 891 31.81 -21.47 -17.08
N LEU A 892 30.82 -22.36 -17.08
CA LEU A 892 30.77 -23.52 -16.21
C LEU A 892 31.88 -24.52 -16.55
N GLU A 893 32.18 -24.72 -17.83
CA GLU A 893 33.28 -25.56 -18.27
C GLU A 893 34.64 -24.98 -17.85
N ALA A 894 34.86 -23.68 -18.06
CA ALA A 894 36.06 -22.99 -17.61
C ALA A 894 36.23 -23.01 -16.08
N TRP A 895 35.13 -23.02 -15.33
CA TRP A 895 35.15 -23.13 -13.87
C TRP A 895 35.53 -24.53 -13.39
N ARG A 896 35.04 -25.58 -14.06
CA ARG A 896 35.39 -26.98 -13.72
C ARG A 896 36.85 -27.32 -14.00
N ASN A 897 37.43 -26.66 -15.00
CA ASN A 897 38.82 -26.86 -15.42
C ASN A 897 39.83 -26.05 -14.58
N ARG A 898 39.38 -25.39 -13.50
CA ARG A 898 40.19 -24.66 -12.51
C ARG A 898 40.18 -25.38 -11.17
#